data_AF-A0A387FSN4-F1
#
_entry.id   AF-A0A387FSN4-F1
#
_cell.length_a   1.000
_cell.length_b   1.000
_cell.length_c   1.000
_cell.angle_alpha   90.00
_cell.angle_beta   90.00
_cell.angle_gamma   90.00
#
_symmetry.space_group_name_H-M   'P 1'
#
loop_
_entity.id
_entity.type
_entity.pdbx_description
1 polymer ?
#
loop_
_entity_poly.entity_id
_entity_poly.type
_entity_poly.pdbx_seq_one_letter_code
_entity_poly.pdbx_strand_id
1 'polypeptide(L)'
;MPNGNLLLTFNAGSSTVKIGLFEIEADKAHRIGKGLIDFRRRPLTFHLTEGPASLDRSLQTDTGEHLHEVVDETFGILSEHFDLSTVRAIGHRVVHGGDMFTGPVRLDEASIRDIEGLTTLAPLHQPQALRLIRAVKHLRPALAQTASFDTAFHATQSDLVRRFALPRALHDQGIKRYGFHGLSYAFIAAELQRRAPKAAAGKVVVAHLGSGASLCALDKGESRDCSMGFSTLDGIPMATRCGTLDPGVLLHLLGQKGTALKEVEDMLYYQSGMIGVSGISADTRDLLKDARAEAREAIDLFCLRIAGEIGRMAATLGGLDGMVFTAGIGEHQPEIRAAICDRLRWLGLDIDNDANAANAPVVSTSSSSVTAFVIPTDEEQIIANEALSIFAGSDPDHNQPAPWAIASHSTTSNRSNHMEKQATADSTGVLDTAELALIDRYWRAANYLSVGQIYLLDNPLLREPLKAEHIKPRLLGHWGTTPGLNFIYAHLNRIIRNRDLDIIYVCGPGHGGLGMVANTYLEGTYSEIYPDISENADGMRKLFRQFSFPGGIPSHAAPETPGSIHEGGELGYALVHAYGAVFDNPDLIAACVVGDGEAETGPLAASWHSNKFLNPARDGAVLPILHLNGYKIANPTLLGRATDEDLRHLFIGYGYEPFFVEGSEPHKMHQAMAATFEQAFDRIRAIQREARHGAPGNFCPRWPMIVFRSPKGWTGPKEVDGKRVEGFWRAHQVPVSNCRDDAGHRKILEDWMQSYDPQDLFDTNGRLKEALRALAPMGQRRMGANPHANGGLLRQELVTPAIDDYAVAVKERGRTMAQSTEILGHYLRDTLTLNADGANFRIFGPDETESNRLGSVFEVTDRVWMEEIKPYDVSLARDGRVMEVLSEHLCQGWLEGYLLTGRHGLFSCYEAFIHIIDSMFNQHAKWLKVSRELPWRKPVSSLNYLLTSHVWRQDHNGFSHQDPGFIDLVANKKADTVRIYLPPDANTLLWTSDHCLKTYDRINVIVAGKQPELQWLSMDEAVKHCEAGISIWDWAGNEQGAGEPDVVMACAGDVPTMETLAAVDLLRQNIPELSIRVVNVVDLMALQSKEQHPHGLTDEVFDRLFTPDRPVIFAYHGYPYLIHRLTYRRTNHSNIHVRGFIEEGTTTTPFDMTVLNELDRYHLAIETIERVPGLKEKAADVIKLFQGKLEEHHRYVRQHGEDMPEISNWKWPYDGNGTRLA
;
A
#
# COMPACT_ATOMS: atom_id res chain seq x y z
N MET A 1 -57.84 -33.10 7.44
CA MET A 1 -56.39 -33.27 7.22
C MET A 1 -56.10 -32.67 5.86
N PRO A 2 -55.35 -31.56 5.76
CA PRO A 2 -54.93 -31.03 4.47
C PRO A 2 -54.01 -32.05 3.76
N ASN A 3 -54.23 -32.29 2.48
CA ASN A 3 -53.42 -33.21 1.64
C ASN A 3 -52.13 -32.51 1.12
N GLY A 4 -51.51 -31.64 1.90
CA GLY A 4 -50.44 -30.72 1.46
C GLY A 4 -49.03 -31.25 1.66
N ASN A 5 -48.14 -30.95 0.69
CA ASN A 5 -46.70 -31.14 0.84
C ASN A 5 -46.16 -30.14 1.89
N LEU A 6 -45.50 -30.62 2.93
CA LEU A 6 -44.97 -29.76 4.01
C LEU A 6 -43.51 -29.35 3.76
N LEU A 7 -43.14 -28.19 4.27
CA LEU A 7 -41.76 -27.70 4.33
C LEU A 7 -41.48 -27.17 5.74
N LEU A 8 -40.35 -27.59 6.31
CA LEU A 8 -39.88 -27.12 7.61
C LEU A 8 -38.66 -26.23 7.44
N THR A 9 -38.52 -25.22 8.29
CA THR A 9 -37.31 -24.40 8.34
C THR A 9 -36.73 -24.38 9.74
N PHE A 10 -35.40 -24.37 9.84
CA PHE A 10 -34.67 -24.21 11.10
C PHE A 10 -33.83 -22.94 11.04
N ASN A 11 -34.18 -21.98 11.90
CA ASN A 11 -33.42 -20.76 12.13
C ASN A 11 -32.75 -20.84 13.51
N ALA A 12 -31.47 -21.23 13.52
CA ALA A 12 -30.67 -21.31 14.72
C ALA A 12 -30.02 -19.96 15.05
N GLY A 13 -30.33 -19.43 16.24
CA GLY A 13 -29.59 -18.36 16.90
C GLY A 13 -28.72 -18.92 18.01
N SER A 14 -27.88 -18.06 18.60
CA SER A 14 -26.88 -18.45 19.62
C SER A 14 -27.47 -19.21 20.83
N SER A 15 -28.73 -18.96 21.16
CA SER A 15 -29.41 -19.56 22.31
C SER A 15 -30.84 -20.04 22.04
N THR A 16 -31.34 -19.95 20.81
CA THR A 16 -32.70 -20.34 20.44
C THR A 16 -32.73 -21.00 19.06
N VAL A 17 -33.70 -21.87 18.82
CA VAL A 17 -34.02 -22.37 17.48
C VAL A 17 -35.49 -22.07 17.19
N LYS A 18 -35.72 -21.27 16.16
CA LYS A 18 -37.05 -21.03 15.61
C LYS A 18 -37.30 -22.05 14.49
N ILE A 19 -38.52 -22.58 14.46
CA ILE A 19 -38.96 -23.57 13.48
C ILE A 19 -40.12 -22.97 12.71
N GLY A 20 -40.04 -22.89 11.40
CA GLY A 20 -41.18 -22.52 10.55
C GLY A 20 -41.84 -23.77 9.98
N LEU A 21 -43.16 -23.81 9.99
CA LEU A 21 -43.95 -24.83 9.32
C LEU A 21 -44.72 -24.21 8.17
N PHE A 22 -44.53 -24.78 6.98
CA PHE A 22 -45.12 -24.27 5.75
C PHE A 22 -45.84 -25.38 4.99
N GLU A 23 -46.98 -25.03 4.42
CA GLU A 23 -47.67 -25.80 3.40
C GLU A 23 -47.25 -25.28 2.02
N ILE A 24 -46.96 -26.19 1.09
CA ILE A 24 -46.58 -25.86 -0.28
C ILE A 24 -47.82 -25.93 -1.16
N GLU A 25 -48.27 -24.78 -1.66
CA GLU A 25 -49.36 -24.68 -2.64
C GLU A 25 -48.89 -23.90 -3.87
N ALA A 26 -49.06 -24.47 -5.08
CA ALA A 26 -48.73 -23.82 -6.36
C ALA A 26 -47.33 -23.13 -6.37
N ASP A 27 -46.31 -23.87 -5.92
CA ASP A 27 -44.90 -23.45 -5.81
C ASP A 27 -44.64 -22.25 -4.87
N LYS A 28 -45.57 -21.99 -3.93
CA LYS A 28 -45.41 -21.00 -2.86
C LYS A 28 -45.49 -21.68 -1.50
N ALA A 29 -44.67 -21.21 -0.56
CA ALA A 29 -44.71 -21.64 0.83
C ALA A 29 -45.64 -20.73 1.63
N HIS A 30 -46.68 -21.30 2.24
CA HIS A 30 -47.59 -20.60 3.14
C HIS A 30 -47.37 -21.06 4.57
N ARG A 31 -47.04 -20.12 5.47
CA ARG A 31 -46.80 -20.44 6.89
C ARG A 31 -48.10 -20.92 7.56
N ILE A 32 -48.07 -22.12 8.12
CA ILE A 32 -49.19 -22.73 8.86
C ILE A 32 -48.90 -22.85 10.37
N GLY A 33 -47.63 -22.77 10.76
CA GLY A 33 -47.23 -22.81 12.17
C GLY A 33 -45.82 -22.28 12.42
N LYS A 34 -45.50 -22.06 13.70
CA LYS A 34 -44.17 -21.70 14.17
C LYS A 34 -43.84 -22.40 15.49
N GLY A 35 -42.61 -22.87 15.61
CA GLY A 35 -42.04 -23.44 16.81
C GLY A 35 -40.89 -22.58 17.36
N LEU A 36 -40.66 -22.63 18.67
CA LEU A 36 -39.53 -22.01 19.33
C LEU A 36 -39.00 -22.91 20.45
N ILE A 37 -37.69 -23.12 20.47
CA ILE A 37 -36.96 -23.73 21.58
C ILE A 37 -35.99 -22.68 22.12
N ASP A 38 -36.04 -22.39 23.42
CA ASP A 38 -35.03 -21.56 24.10
C ASP A 38 -34.11 -22.44 24.95
N PHE A 39 -32.86 -22.56 24.52
CA PHE A 39 -31.87 -23.41 25.18
C PHE A 39 -31.39 -22.88 26.53
N ARG A 40 -31.79 -21.66 26.92
CA ARG A 40 -31.47 -21.08 28.24
C ARG A 40 -32.48 -21.45 29.31
N ARG A 41 -33.65 -21.97 28.93
CA ARG A 41 -34.69 -22.38 29.88
C ARG A 41 -34.47 -23.84 30.29
N ARG A 42 -34.75 -24.13 31.57
CA ARG A 42 -34.72 -25.48 32.13
C ARG A 42 -36.00 -25.73 32.94
N PRO A 43 -36.76 -26.82 32.69
CA PRO A 43 -36.57 -27.77 31.58
C PRO A 43 -36.69 -27.08 30.21
N LEU A 44 -36.13 -27.68 29.16
CA LEU A 44 -36.31 -27.15 27.80
C LEU A 44 -37.79 -27.22 27.45
N THR A 45 -38.32 -26.17 26.81
CA THR A 45 -39.72 -26.12 26.38
C THR A 45 -39.77 -25.87 24.88
N PHE A 46 -40.51 -26.69 24.16
CA PHE A 46 -40.93 -26.43 22.79
C PHE A 46 -42.26 -25.67 22.82
N HIS A 47 -42.23 -24.45 22.31
CA HIS A 47 -43.38 -23.57 22.17
C HIS A 47 -43.88 -23.64 20.72
N LEU A 48 -45.05 -24.24 20.48
CA LEU A 48 -45.68 -24.35 19.17
C LEU A 48 -46.86 -23.37 19.08
N THR A 49 -46.94 -22.63 17.98
CA THR A 49 -48.11 -21.80 17.63
C THR A 49 -48.65 -22.26 16.28
N GLU A 50 -49.94 -22.58 16.24
CA GLU A 50 -50.68 -23.03 15.06
C GLU A 50 -51.96 -22.19 14.95
N GLY A 51 -52.02 -21.28 13.98
CA GLY A 51 -53.10 -20.30 13.90
C GLY A 51 -53.29 -19.53 15.24
N PRO A 52 -54.49 -19.50 15.84
CA PRO A 52 -54.74 -18.88 17.13
C PRO A 52 -54.34 -19.74 18.34
N ALA A 53 -54.00 -21.02 18.15
CA ALA A 53 -53.64 -21.93 19.24
C ALA A 53 -52.14 -21.84 19.56
N SER A 54 -51.80 -21.89 20.85
CA SER A 54 -50.42 -21.99 21.32
C SER A 54 -50.30 -23.12 22.34
N LEU A 55 -49.18 -23.85 22.29
CA LEU A 55 -48.93 -25.03 23.09
C LEU A 55 -47.48 -25.02 23.58
N ASP A 56 -47.31 -25.30 24.87
CA ASP A 56 -46.01 -25.50 25.49
C ASP A 56 -45.84 -26.98 25.85
N ARG A 57 -44.70 -27.56 25.47
CA ARG A 57 -44.33 -28.95 25.81
C ARG A 57 -42.90 -28.98 26.36
N SER A 58 -42.74 -29.53 27.56
CA SER A 58 -41.42 -29.76 28.13
C SER A 58 -40.73 -30.92 27.40
N LEU A 59 -39.52 -30.67 26.94
CA LEU A 59 -38.63 -31.67 26.37
C LEU A 59 -37.89 -32.40 27.50
N GLN A 60 -37.80 -33.72 27.43
CA GLN A 60 -37.18 -34.57 28.45
C GLN A 60 -35.64 -34.53 28.40
N THR A 61 -35.08 -34.16 27.26
CA THR A 61 -33.64 -34.21 26.98
C THR A 61 -32.91 -32.93 27.45
N ASP A 62 -31.82 -33.03 28.22
CA ASP A 62 -30.94 -31.89 28.58
C ASP A 62 -29.81 -31.73 27.53
N THR A 63 -29.42 -30.51 27.15
CA THR A 63 -28.59 -30.22 25.96
C THR A 63 -27.10 -30.61 26.03
N GLY A 64 -26.73 -31.68 26.74
CA GLY A 64 -25.38 -32.25 26.71
C GLY A 64 -25.19 -33.18 25.50
N GLU A 65 -24.35 -32.76 24.54
CA GLU A 65 -23.81 -33.54 23.39
C GLU A 65 -24.77 -34.14 22.33
N HIS A 66 -26.07 -34.35 22.59
CA HIS A 66 -26.96 -35.05 21.65
C HIS A 66 -28.11 -34.18 21.08
N LEU A 67 -27.78 -33.18 20.25
CA LEU A 67 -28.79 -32.30 19.60
C LEU A 67 -29.78 -33.09 18.71
N HIS A 68 -29.41 -34.27 18.25
CA HIS A 68 -30.29 -35.15 17.47
C HIS A 68 -31.47 -35.68 18.29
N GLU A 69 -31.31 -35.93 19.59
CA GLU A 69 -32.40 -36.37 20.47
C GLU A 69 -33.44 -35.26 20.68
N VAL A 70 -32.98 -34.00 20.85
CA VAL A 70 -33.87 -32.82 20.94
C VAL A 70 -34.64 -32.59 19.64
N VAL A 71 -33.99 -32.75 18.49
CA VAL A 71 -34.65 -32.63 17.18
C VAL A 71 -35.63 -33.78 16.95
N ASP A 72 -35.31 -35.01 17.36
CA ASP A 72 -36.20 -36.16 17.26
C ASP A 72 -37.43 -36.02 18.16
N GLU A 73 -37.26 -35.58 19.41
CA GLU A 73 -38.37 -35.26 20.33
C GLU A 73 -39.26 -34.13 19.78
N THR A 74 -38.64 -33.12 19.16
CA THR A 74 -39.37 -32.05 18.48
C THR A 74 -40.17 -32.58 17.27
N PHE A 75 -39.61 -33.48 16.46
CA PHE A 75 -40.37 -34.15 15.39
C PHE A 75 -41.48 -35.04 15.95
N GLY A 76 -41.25 -35.71 17.08
CA GLY A 76 -42.29 -36.47 17.80
C GLY A 76 -43.49 -35.59 18.14
N ILE A 77 -43.25 -34.45 18.80
CA ILE A 77 -44.32 -33.50 19.17
C ILE A 77 -45.01 -32.93 17.92
N LEU A 78 -44.24 -32.57 16.88
CA LEU A 78 -44.79 -32.05 15.63
C LEU A 78 -45.67 -33.09 14.90
N SER A 79 -45.35 -34.39 15.01
CA SER A 79 -46.14 -35.47 14.40
C SER A 79 -47.52 -35.69 15.03
N GLU A 80 -47.75 -35.19 16.25
CA GLU A 80 -49.08 -35.21 16.88
C GLU A 80 -50.04 -34.20 16.24
N HIS A 81 -49.50 -33.17 15.57
CA HIS A 81 -50.24 -32.05 15.00
C HIS A 81 -50.23 -32.04 13.46
N PHE A 82 -49.13 -32.48 12.85
CA PHE A 82 -48.93 -32.45 11.40
C PHE A 82 -48.50 -33.84 10.89
N ASP A 83 -48.96 -34.21 9.69
CA ASP A 83 -48.49 -35.43 9.03
C ASP A 83 -47.06 -35.22 8.50
N LEU A 84 -46.07 -35.50 9.34
CA LEU A 84 -44.66 -35.32 8.97
C LEU A 84 -44.19 -36.25 7.84
N SER A 85 -44.99 -37.24 7.42
CA SER A 85 -44.66 -38.06 6.26
C SER A 85 -44.74 -37.29 4.93
N THR A 86 -45.43 -36.14 4.91
CA THR A 86 -45.56 -35.27 3.74
C THR A 86 -44.50 -34.17 3.66
N VAL A 87 -43.53 -34.13 4.59
CA VAL A 87 -42.43 -33.16 4.56
C VAL A 87 -41.52 -33.46 3.36
N ARG A 88 -41.48 -32.54 2.40
CA ARG A 88 -40.71 -32.67 1.16
C ARG A 88 -39.27 -32.17 1.29
N ALA A 89 -39.06 -31.13 2.11
CA ALA A 89 -37.75 -30.53 2.30
C ALA A 89 -37.62 -29.81 3.64
N ILE A 90 -36.37 -29.62 4.07
CA ILE A 90 -36.02 -28.82 5.25
C ILE A 90 -34.99 -27.75 4.86
N GLY A 91 -35.30 -26.48 5.15
CA GLY A 91 -34.38 -25.36 4.95
C GLY A 91 -33.67 -24.95 6.24
N HIS A 92 -32.37 -24.68 6.16
CA HIS A 92 -31.55 -24.28 7.29
C HIS A 92 -30.97 -22.88 7.10
N ARG A 93 -31.06 -22.03 8.11
CA ARG A 93 -30.26 -20.79 8.14
C ARG A 93 -28.81 -21.12 8.48
N VAL A 94 -27.90 -20.54 7.71
CA VAL A 94 -26.45 -20.57 7.95
C VAL A 94 -25.94 -19.13 7.99
N VAL A 95 -25.17 -18.76 9.02
CA VAL A 95 -24.76 -17.36 9.21
C VAL A 95 -23.71 -16.93 8.19
N HIS A 96 -22.77 -17.80 7.81
CA HIS A 96 -21.68 -17.41 6.93
C HIS A 96 -21.61 -18.29 5.66
N GLY A 97 -21.73 -17.66 4.50
CA GLY A 97 -21.56 -18.29 3.18
C GLY A 97 -20.21 -18.01 2.52
N GLY A 98 -19.43 -17.06 3.07
CA GLY A 98 -18.16 -16.65 2.48
C GLY A 98 -18.37 -16.06 1.09
N ASP A 99 -17.35 -16.14 0.23
CA ASP A 99 -17.51 -15.82 -1.19
C ASP A 99 -18.03 -17.00 -2.01
N MET A 100 -18.16 -18.17 -1.38
CA MET A 100 -18.53 -19.41 -2.06
C MET A 100 -20.05 -19.50 -2.27
N PHE A 101 -20.82 -19.12 -1.25
CA PHE A 101 -22.27 -19.23 -1.26
C PHE A 101 -22.93 -17.85 -1.39
N THR A 102 -23.20 -17.44 -2.63
CA THR A 102 -23.90 -16.19 -2.96
C THR A 102 -25.42 -16.37 -3.09
N GLY A 103 -25.95 -17.53 -2.73
CA GLY A 103 -27.36 -17.88 -2.76
C GLY A 103 -27.63 -19.20 -2.03
N PRO A 104 -28.89 -19.66 -1.95
CA PRO A 104 -29.23 -20.90 -1.30
C PRO A 104 -28.68 -22.12 -2.05
N VAL A 105 -28.40 -23.20 -1.32
CA VAL A 105 -27.88 -24.45 -1.91
C VAL A 105 -28.59 -25.68 -1.37
N ARG A 106 -28.67 -26.74 -2.17
CA ARG A 106 -29.02 -28.08 -1.69
C ARG A 106 -27.86 -28.65 -0.89
N LEU A 107 -28.15 -29.28 0.24
CA LEU A 107 -27.15 -29.87 1.11
C LEU A 107 -26.78 -31.30 0.68
N ASP A 108 -25.52 -31.49 0.31
CA ASP A 108 -24.85 -32.78 0.11
C ASP A 108 -23.55 -32.88 0.94
N GLU A 109 -22.79 -33.97 0.82
CA GLU A 109 -21.52 -34.11 1.57
C GLU A 109 -20.48 -33.04 1.22
N ALA A 110 -20.45 -32.55 -0.02
CA ALA A 110 -19.49 -31.54 -0.44
C ALA A 110 -19.88 -30.17 0.15
N SER A 111 -21.13 -29.75 -0.03
CA SER A 111 -21.61 -28.47 0.51
C SER A 111 -21.54 -28.45 2.04
N ILE A 112 -21.80 -29.57 2.73
CA ILE A 112 -21.66 -29.64 4.20
C ILE A 112 -20.20 -29.45 4.63
N ARG A 113 -19.24 -30.07 3.92
CA ARG A 113 -17.80 -29.86 4.19
C ARG A 113 -17.37 -28.42 3.93
N ASP A 114 -17.89 -27.81 2.86
CA ASP A 114 -17.60 -26.42 2.52
C ASP A 114 -18.16 -25.45 3.57
N ILE A 115 -19.39 -25.67 4.05
CA ILE A 115 -19.98 -24.92 5.17
C ILE A 115 -19.17 -25.10 6.45
N GLU A 116 -18.65 -26.30 6.71
CA GLU A 116 -17.76 -26.59 7.84
C GLU A 116 -16.42 -25.86 7.72
N GLY A 117 -15.85 -25.75 6.52
CA GLY A 117 -14.62 -25.00 6.25
C GLY A 117 -14.72 -23.51 6.61
N LEU A 118 -15.93 -22.95 6.60
CA LEU A 118 -16.20 -21.55 6.97
C LEU A 118 -16.38 -21.33 8.49
N THR A 119 -16.26 -22.37 9.31
CA THR A 119 -16.43 -22.26 10.78
C THR A 119 -15.49 -21.23 11.41
N THR A 120 -14.30 -21.05 10.86
CA THR A 120 -13.32 -20.05 11.34
C THR A 120 -13.82 -18.61 11.25
N LEU A 121 -14.74 -18.31 10.33
CA LEU A 121 -15.31 -16.97 10.12
C LEU A 121 -16.53 -16.69 11.01
N ALA A 122 -17.19 -17.74 11.50
CA ALA A 122 -18.35 -17.63 12.39
C ALA A 122 -18.35 -18.73 13.49
N PRO A 123 -17.34 -18.75 14.38
CA PRO A 123 -17.10 -19.87 15.29
C PRO A 123 -18.24 -20.13 16.28
N LEU A 124 -19.03 -19.10 16.62
CA LEU A 124 -20.16 -19.23 17.55
C LEU A 124 -21.47 -19.69 16.88
N HIS A 125 -21.61 -19.53 15.56
CA HIS A 125 -22.90 -19.70 14.87
C HIS A 125 -22.87 -20.88 13.87
N GLN A 126 -21.79 -21.01 13.11
CA GLN A 126 -21.65 -22.05 12.08
C GLN A 126 -21.77 -23.48 12.66
N PRO A 127 -21.16 -23.81 13.82
CA PRO A 127 -21.29 -25.14 14.41
C PRO A 127 -22.73 -25.49 14.81
N GLN A 128 -23.53 -24.52 15.23
CA GLN A 128 -24.93 -24.77 15.63
C GLN A 128 -25.79 -25.17 14.43
N ALA A 129 -25.62 -24.47 13.30
CA ALA A 129 -26.30 -24.82 12.05
C ALA A 129 -25.86 -26.21 11.54
N LEU A 130 -24.56 -26.50 11.55
CA LEU A 130 -24.02 -27.81 11.15
C LEU A 130 -24.52 -28.95 12.04
N ARG A 131 -24.67 -28.74 13.35
CA ARG A 131 -25.24 -29.74 14.26
C ARG A 131 -26.69 -30.06 13.91
N LEU A 132 -27.51 -29.07 13.55
CA LEU A 132 -28.90 -29.30 13.12
C LEU A 132 -28.96 -30.03 11.78
N ILE A 133 -28.17 -29.61 10.79
CA ILE A 133 -28.08 -30.28 9.47
C ILE A 133 -27.70 -31.76 9.65
N ARG A 134 -26.69 -32.04 10.48
CA ARG A 134 -26.23 -33.41 10.77
C ARG A 134 -27.28 -34.22 11.53
N ALA A 135 -27.97 -33.61 12.50
CA ALA A 135 -29.06 -34.25 13.24
C ALA A 135 -30.21 -34.66 12.30
N VAL A 136 -30.69 -33.76 11.45
CA VAL A 136 -31.75 -34.05 10.48
C VAL A 136 -31.29 -35.12 9.48
N LYS A 137 -30.06 -35.02 8.98
CA LYS A 137 -29.48 -36.03 8.07
C LYS A 137 -29.39 -37.41 8.71
N HIS A 138 -29.10 -37.49 10.01
CA HIS A 138 -29.08 -38.74 10.75
C HIS A 138 -30.49 -39.33 10.92
N LEU A 139 -31.47 -38.52 11.32
CA LEU A 139 -32.84 -38.96 11.60
C LEU A 139 -33.67 -39.24 10.35
N ARG A 140 -33.41 -38.53 9.24
CA ARG A 140 -34.12 -38.63 7.97
C ARG A 140 -33.15 -38.55 6.78
N PRO A 141 -32.34 -39.59 6.51
CA PRO A 141 -31.27 -39.55 5.50
C PRO A 141 -31.74 -39.29 4.05
N ALA A 142 -32.98 -39.67 3.74
CA ALA A 142 -33.56 -39.50 2.40
C ALA A 142 -34.24 -38.13 2.20
N LEU A 143 -34.40 -37.33 3.26
CA LEU A 143 -35.10 -36.05 3.20
C LEU A 143 -34.17 -34.96 2.65
N ALA A 144 -34.63 -34.22 1.66
CA ALA A 144 -33.84 -33.17 1.05
C ALA A 144 -33.67 -31.97 2.01
N GLN A 145 -32.45 -31.48 2.13
CA GLN A 145 -32.12 -30.33 2.97
C GLN A 145 -31.51 -29.21 2.12
N THR A 146 -31.73 -27.96 2.49
CA THR A 146 -31.12 -26.77 1.86
C THR A 146 -30.51 -25.85 2.91
N ALA A 147 -29.55 -25.02 2.51
CA ALA A 147 -28.97 -23.98 3.33
C ALA A 147 -29.17 -22.61 2.69
N SER A 148 -29.60 -21.65 3.51
CA SER A 148 -29.83 -20.23 3.21
C SER A 148 -28.84 -19.39 4.00
N PHE A 149 -28.09 -18.51 3.34
CA PHE A 149 -26.94 -17.81 3.95
C PHE A 149 -27.22 -16.34 4.22
N ASP A 150 -26.96 -15.87 5.43
CA ASP A 150 -27.10 -14.45 5.79
C ASP A 150 -26.17 -13.55 4.96
N THR A 151 -24.96 -13.99 4.64
CA THR A 151 -23.99 -13.21 3.86
C THR A 151 -24.38 -13.10 2.39
N ALA A 152 -25.24 -14.00 1.87
CA ALA A 152 -25.54 -14.07 0.43
C ALA A 152 -26.23 -12.81 -0.09
N PHE A 153 -27.14 -12.22 0.69
CA PHE A 153 -27.84 -10.99 0.30
C PHE A 153 -26.89 -9.80 0.06
N HIS A 154 -25.74 -9.80 0.74
CA HIS A 154 -24.74 -8.74 0.65
C HIS A 154 -23.70 -8.97 -0.46
N ALA A 155 -23.77 -10.08 -1.19
CA ALA A 155 -22.84 -10.40 -2.28
C ALA A 155 -22.88 -9.37 -3.43
N THR A 156 -23.94 -8.56 -3.51
CA THR A 156 -24.11 -7.45 -4.48
C THR A 156 -23.30 -6.19 -4.14
N GLN A 157 -22.66 -6.13 -2.96
CA GLN A 157 -21.82 -5.00 -2.56
C GLN A 157 -20.50 -4.99 -3.35
N SER A 158 -20.04 -3.80 -3.72
CA SER A 158 -18.76 -3.64 -4.42
C SER A 158 -17.57 -3.95 -3.51
N ASP A 159 -16.46 -4.36 -4.11
CA ASP A 159 -15.22 -4.58 -3.35
C ASP A 159 -14.74 -3.32 -2.62
N LEU A 160 -15.07 -2.13 -3.12
CA LEU A 160 -14.76 -0.86 -2.45
C LEU A 160 -15.43 -0.80 -1.07
N VAL A 161 -16.72 -1.11 -1.01
CA VAL A 161 -17.48 -1.14 0.25
C VAL A 161 -17.03 -2.29 1.15
N ARG A 162 -16.69 -3.44 0.54
CA ARG A 162 -16.27 -4.63 1.29
C ARG A 162 -14.83 -4.52 1.82
N ARG A 163 -14.01 -3.59 1.33
CA ARG A 163 -12.58 -3.54 1.63
C ARG A 163 -12.28 -2.76 2.92
N PHE A 164 -11.50 -3.38 3.80
CA PHE A 164 -10.77 -2.65 4.84
C PHE A 164 -9.53 -1.99 4.26
N ALA A 165 -9.11 -0.87 4.83
CA ALA A 165 -7.82 -0.21 4.54
C ALA A 165 -6.64 -0.99 5.14
N LEU A 166 -6.58 -2.28 4.83
CA LEU A 166 -5.54 -3.23 5.22
C LEU A 166 -4.77 -3.69 3.97
N PRO A 167 -3.57 -4.29 4.13
CA PRO A 167 -2.82 -4.84 3.00
C PRO A 167 -3.71 -5.68 2.08
N ARG A 168 -3.65 -5.40 0.77
CA ARG A 168 -4.54 -6.00 -0.24
C ARG A 168 -4.65 -7.52 -0.15
N ALA A 169 -3.54 -8.18 0.13
CA ALA A 169 -3.47 -9.64 0.28
C ALA A 169 -4.44 -10.18 1.34
N LEU A 170 -4.73 -9.44 2.41
CA LEU A 170 -5.68 -9.86 3.45
C LEU A 170 -7.12 -9.85 2.93
N HIS A 171 -7.51 -8.83 2.16
CA HIS A 171 -8.79 -8.81 1.47
C HIS A 171 -8.93 -10.03 0.53
N ASP A 172 -7.88 -10.30 -0.26
CA ASP A 172 -7.85 -11.42 -1.20
C ASP A 172 -7.88 -12.79 -0.48
N GLN A 173 -7.49 -12.84 0.80
CA GLN A 173 -7.60 -14.01 1.68
C GLN A 173 -8.97 -14.12 2.38
N GLY A 174 -9.90 -13.20 2.12
CA GLY A 174 -11.22 -13.18 2.74
C GLY A 174 -11.35 -12.27 3.97
N ILE A 175 -10.33 -11.48 4.32
CA ILE A 175 -10.46 -10.45 5.36
C ILE A 175 -11.13 -9.21 4.77
N LYS A 176 -12.45 -9.26 4.69
CA LYS A 176 -13.31 -8.23 4.10
C LYS A 176 -14.68 -8.21 4.77
N ARG A 177 -15.49 -7.19 4.47
CA ARG A 177 -16.86 -7.13 4.94
C ARG A 177 -17.73 -8.12 4.16
N TYR A 178 -18.47 -8.95 4.90
CA TYR A 178 -19.40 -9.93 4.34
C TYR A 178 -20.86 -9.53 4.55
N GLY A 179 -21.17 -8.76 5.59
CA GLY A 179 -22.55 -8.44 5.98
C GLY A 179 -23.30 -9.64 6.56
N PHE A 180 -24.29 -9.39 7.41
CA PHE A 180 -25.09 -10.43 8.08
C PHE A 180 -26.54 -9.99 8.23
N HIS A 181 -27.43 -10.88 8.68
CA HIS A 181 -28.88 -10.68 8.70
C HIS A 181 -29.49 -10.51 7.30
N GLY A 182 -28.84 -11.04 6.25
CA GLY A 182 -29.31 -10.94 4.87
C GLY A 182 -30.70 -11.50 4.62
N LEU A 183 -31.12 -12.56 5.33
CA LEU A 183 -32.47 -13.11 5.22
C LEU A 183 -33.53 -12.11 5.70
N SER A 184 -33.23 -11.33 6.73
CA SER A 184 -34.11 -10.26 7.17
C SER A 184 -34.20 -9.15 6.11
N TYR A 185 -33.06 -8.71 5.57
CA TYR A 185 -33.05 -7.68 4.54
C TYR A 185 -33.72 -8.13 3.24
N ALA A 186 -33.58 -9.39 2.84
CA ALA A 186 -34.28 -9.98 1.70
C ALA A 186 -35.80 -9.92 1.90
N PHE A 187 -36.29 -10.22 3.10
CA PHE A 187 -37.71 -10.08 3.44
C PHE A 187 -38.18 -8.62 3.35
N ILE A 188 -37.43 -7.70 3.96
CA ILE A 188 -37.77 -6.28 3.95
C ILE A 188 -37.76 -5.69 2.54
N ALA A 189 -36.79 -6.06 1.70
CA ALA A 189 -36.73 -5.62 0.31
C ALA A 189 -37.97 -6.08 -0.48
N ALA A 190 -38.36 -7.35 -0.33
CA ALA A 190 -39.58 -7.88 -0.95
C ALA A 190 -40.85 -7.18 -0.43
N GLU A 191 -40.90 -6.88 0.86
CA GLU A 191 -42.08 -6.26 1.46
C GLU A 191 -42.20 -4.77 1.14
N LEU A 192 -41.09 -4.04 1.03
CA LEU A 192 -41.05 -2.70 0.48
C LEU A 192 -41.58 -2.70 -0.96
N GLN A 193 -41.15 -3.66 -1.78
CA GLN A 193 -41.64 -3.77 -3.17
C GLN A 193 -43.16 -3.97 -3.23
N ARG A 194 -43.73 -4.70 -2.26
CA ARG A 194 -45.18 -4.95 -2.18
C ARG A 194 -45.98 -3.78 -1.62
N ARG A 195 -45.48 -3.14 -0.55
CA ARG A 195 -46.22 -2.13 0.23
C ARG A 195 -45.90 -0.69 -0.17
N ALA A 196 -44.67 -0.41 -0.59
CA ALA A 196 -44.18 0.91 -0.91
C ALA A 196 -43.24 0.89 -2.13
N PRO A 197 -43.74 0.59 -3.35
CA PRO A 197 -42.89 0.42 -4.55
C PRO A 197 -42.00 1.63 -4.87
N LYS A 198 -42.45 2.85 -4.52
CA LYS A 198 -41.64 4.06 -4.67
C LYS A 198 -40.41 4.06 -3.76
N ALA A 199 -40.56 3.67 -2.50
CA ALA A 199 -39.45 3.55 -1.56
C ALA A 199 -38.54 2.37 -1.96
N ALA A 200 -39.11 1.26 -2.41
CA ALA A 200 -38.36 0.10 -2.88
C ALA A 200 -37.43 0.41 -4.07
N ALA A 201 -37.85 1.32 -4.96
CA ALA A 201 -37.07 1.78 -6.09
C ALA A 201 -36.04 2.88 -5.75
N GLY A 202 -36.03 3.36 -4.50
CA GLY A 202 -35.15 4.43 -4.02
C GLY A 202 -33.98 3.94 -3.16
N LYS A 203 -33.40 4.88 -2.43
CA LYS A 203 -32.27 4.73 -1.50
C LYS A 203 -32.81 4.55 -0.09
N VAL A 204 -32.73 3.34 0.47
CA VAL A 204 -33.34 3.01 1.76
C VAL A 204 -32.31 2.44 2.72
N VAL A 205 -32.31 2.87 3.97
CA VAL A 205 -31.56 2.20 5.03
C VAL A 205 -32.50 1.38 5.90
N VAL A 206 -32.23 0.07 6.03
CA VAL A 206 -32.99 -0.84 6.89
C VAL A 206 -32.24 -1.07 8.19
N ALA A 207 -32.86 -0.71 9.31
CA ALA A 207 -32.39 -0.94 10.66
C ALA A 207 -33.01 -2.20 11.26
N HIS A 208 -32.27 -3.31 11.21
CA HIS A 208 -32.59 -4.54 11.91
C HIS A 208 -32.11 -4.39 13.36
N LEU A 209 -33.01 -4.04 14.28
CA LEU A 209 -32.66 -3.75 15.68
C LEU A 209 -33.24 -4.84 16.58
N GLY A 210 -32.42 -5.80 16.98
CA GLY A 210 -32.75 -6.85 17.94
C GLY A 210 -31.63 -7.06 18.97
N SER A 211 -31.59 -8.23 19.60
CA SER A 211 -30.46 -8.58 20.49
C SER A 211 -29.14 -8.69 19.72
N GLY A 212 -29.20 -9.15 18.47
CA GLY A 212 -28.24 -8.81 17.42
C GLY A 212 -28.82 -7.71 16.55
N ALA A 213 -28.01 -6.72 16.18
CA ALA A 213 -28.48 -5.54 15.48
C ALA A 213 -27.52 -5.12 14.36
N SER A 214 -28.06 -4.73 13.21
CA SER A 214 -27.28 -4.22 12.07
C SER A 214 -28.12 -3.32 11.17
N LEU A 215 -27.42 -2.58 10.32
CA LEU A 215 -28.00 -1.75 9.29
C LEU A 215 -27.58 -2.24 7.89
N CYS A 216 -28.44 -2.03 6.90
CA CYS A 216 -28.16 -2.30 5.49
C CYS A 216 -28.67 -1.15 4.62
N ALA A 217 -27.81 -0.67 3.74
CA ALA A 217 -28.14 0.32 2.73
C ALA A 217 -28.60 -0.40 1.46
N LEU A 218 -29.81 -0.07 1.00
CA LEU A 218 -30.43 -0.61 -0.19
C LEU A 218 -30.54 0.46 -1.27
N ASP A 219 -30.18 0.12 -2.51
CA ASP A 219 -30.50 0.90 -3.70
C ASP A 219 -31.29 0.00 -4.64
N LYS A 220 -32.57 0.36 -4.88
CA LYS A 220 -33.51 -0.47 -5.67
C LYS A 220 -33.68 -1.88 -5.11
N GLY A 221 -33.65 -2.02 -3.78
CA GLY A 221 -33.79 -3.29 -3.08
C GLY A 221 -32.52 -4.16 -3.03
N GLU A 222 -31.42 -3.77 -3.67
CA GLU A 222 -30.15 -4.49 -3.61
C GLU A 222 -29.24 -3.94 -2.51
N SER A 223 -28.49 -4.81 -1.82
CA SER A 223 -27.53 -4.37 -0.80
C SER A 223 -26.34 -3.64 -1.41
N ARG A 224 -26.09 -2.42 -0.97
CA ARG A 224 -24.95 -1.58 -1.37
C ARG A 224 -23.96 -1.29 -0.25
N ASP A 225 -24.41 -1.35 1.00
CA ASP A 225 -23.57 -1.19 2.20
C ASP A 225 -24.20 -1.88 3.41
N CYS A 226 -23.42 -2.19 4.44
CA CYS A 226 -23.91 -2.76 5.69
C CYS A 226 -23.02 -2.37 6.87
N SER A 227 -23.58 -2.36 8.09
CA SER A 227 -22.84 -1.95 9.28
C SER A 227 -21.91 -3.06 9.77
N MET A 228 -22.25 -4.33 9.54
CA MET A 228 -21.42 -5.45 9.98
C MET A 228 -20.34 -5.78 8.95
N GLY A 229 -19.09 -5.85 9.40
CA GLY A 229 -17.93 -6.13 8.56
C GLY A 229 -17.58 -7.60 8.42
N PHE A 230 -16.40 -7.96 8.95
CA PHE A 230 -15.79 -9.28 8.81
C PHE A 230 -16.47 -10.35 9.67
N SER A 231 -16.94 -9.96 10.86
CA SER A 231 -17.61 -10.82 11.82
C SER A 231 -18.88 -10.16 12.34
N THR A 232 -19.68 -10.92 13.08
CA THR A 232 -20.89 -10.43 13.74
C THR A 232 -20.62 -9.53 14.96
N LEU A 233 -19.36 -9.12 15.17
CA LEU A 233 -18.93 -8.20 16.23
C LEU A 233 -18.98 -6.73 15.79
N ASP A 234 -18.65 -6.45 14.52
CA ASP A 234 -18.51 -5.10 13.96
C ASP A 234 -19.87 -4.42 13.72
N GLY A 235 -19.89 -3.09 13.61
CA GLY A 235 -21.09 -2.29 13.34
C GLY A 235 -21.64 -1.55 14.55
N ILE A 236 -22.96 -1.58 14.77
CA ILE A 236 -23.58 -0.88 15.90
C ILE A 236 -23.47 -1.69 17.21
N PRO A 237 -23.44 -1.05 18.39
CA PRO A 237 -23.51 -1.77 19.67
C PRO A 237 -24.72 -2.70 19.71
N MET A 238 -24.60 -3.84 20.38
CA MET A 238 -25.69 -4.82 20.52
C MET A 238 -25.90 -5.17 21.99
N ALA A 239 -26.75 -6.17 22.30
CA ALA A 239 -27.03 -6.56 23.68
C ALA A 239 -25.76 -6.83 24.51
N THR A 240 -24.80 -7.58 23.95
CA THR A 240 -23.56 -7.98 24.63
C THR A 240 -22.28 -7.76 23.80
N ARG A 241 -22.40 -7.18 22.60
CA ARG A 241 -21.31 -7.01 21.63
C ARG A 241 -21.00 -5.53 21.43
N CYS A 242 -19.72 -5.20 21.32
CA CYS A 242 -19.25 -3.81 21.29
C CYS A 242 -19.65 -3.01 20.03
N GLY A 243 -19.83 -3.67 18.87
CA GLY A 243 -19.88 -2.95 17.60
C GLY A 243 -18.49 -2.48 17.16
N THR A 244 -18.44 -1.43 16.34
CA THR A 244 -17.21 -0.79 15.87
C THR A 244 -16.39 -0.27 17.06
N LEU A 245 -15.13 -0.73 17.14
CA LEU A 245 -14.18 -0.36 18.17
C LEU A 245 -12.84 0.01 17.51
N ASP A 246 -12.15 1.01 18.07
CA ASP A 246 -10.81 1.39 17.62
C ASP A 246 -9.84 0.20 17.76
N PRO A 247 -9.15 -0.24 16.68
CA PRO A 247 -8.16 -1.31 16.76
C PRO A 247 -7.05 -1.07 17.80
N GLY A 248 -6.71 0.18 18.09
CA GLY A 248 -5.77 0.57 19.14
C GLY A 248 -6.19 0.11 20.54
N VAL A 249 -7.50 -0.04 20.81
CA VAL A 249 -8.00 -0.62 22.07
C VAL A 249 -7.61 -2.09 22.17
N LEU A 250 -7.70 -2.84 21.07
CA LEU A 250 -7.29 -4.25 21.03
C LEU A 250 -5.77 -4.38 21.21
N LEU A 251 -4.98 -3.52 20.55
CA LEU A 251 -3.52 -3.49 20.69
C LEU A 251 -3.10 -3.12 22.12
N HIS A 252 -3.81 -2.19 22.77
CA HIS A 252 -3.56 -1.83 24.16
C HIS A 252 -3.87 -2.99 25.12
N LEU A 253 -5.01 -3.66 24.95
CA LEU A 253 -5.42 -4.78 25.81
C LEU A 253 -4.49 -6.00 25.66
N LEU A 254 -4.21 -6.40 24.42
CA LEU A 254 -3.38 -7.58 24.13
C LEU A 254 -1.89 -7.31 24.36
N GLY A 255 -1.42 -6.11 24.04
CA GLY A 255 -0.01 -5.73 24.12
C GLY A 255 0.39 -5.14 25.47
N GLN A 256 -0.10 -3.93 25.78
CA GLN A 256 0.36 -3.17 26.95
C GLN A 256 -0.20 -3.69 28.27
N LYS A 257 -1.47 -4.12 28.29
CA LYS A 257 -2.13 -4.71 29.47
C LYS A 257 -1.84 -6.20 29.62
N GLY A 258 -1.41 -6.87 28.55
CA GLY A 258 -1.12 -8.30 28.54
C GLY A 258 -2.34 -9.19 28.78
N THR A 259 -3.56 -8.68 28.52
CA THR A 259 -4.80 -9.44 28.65
C THR A 259 -4.78 -10.63 27.68
N ALA A 260 -5.20 -11.81 28.13
CA ALA A 260 -5.17 -12.98 27.26
C ALA A 260 -6.15 -12.83 26.09
N LEU A 261 -5.79 -13.34 24.90
CA LEU A 261 -6.65 -13.28 23.71
C LEU A 261 -8.08 -13.78 23.98
N LYS A 262 -8.20 -14.87 24.74
CA LYS A 262 -9.50 -15.45 25.07
C LYS A 262 -10.34 -14.54 25.97
N GLU A 263 -9.72 -13.86 26.93
CA GLU A 263 -10.40 -12.91 27.81
C GLU A 263 -10.88 -11.69 27.02
N VAL A 264 -10.07 -11.19 26.07
CA VAL A 264 -10.48 -10.10 25.17
C VAL A 264 -11.63 -10.57 24.25
N GLU A 265 -11.55 -11.77 23.68
CA GLU A 265 -12.64 -12.35 22.88
C GLU A 265 -13.94 -12.45 23.70
N ASP A 266 -13.88 -13.00 24.91
CA ASP A 266 -15.04 -13.16 25.79
C ASP A 266 -15.62 -11.80 26.22
N MET A 267 -14.76 -10.81 26.49
CA MET A 267 -15.17 -9.43 26.77
C MET A 267 -15.95 -8.83 25.60
N LEU A 268 -15.43 -8.97 24.38
CA LEU A 268 -16.03 -8.39 23.18
C LEU A 268 -17.37 -9.05 22.81
N TYR A 269 -17.51 -10.37 23.00
CA TYR A 269 -18.71 -11.11 22.63
C TYR A 269 -19.82 -11.12 23.69
N TYR A 270 -19.46 -11.10 24.98
CA TYR A 270 -20.40 -11.37 26.07
C TYR A 270 -20.51 -10.26 27.12
N GLN A 271 -19.52 -9.37 27.23
CA GLN A 271 -19.44 -8.37 28.31
C GLN A 271 -19.45 -6.92 27.81
N SER A 272 -19.65 -6.72 26.52
CA SER A 272 -19.65 -5.40 25.88
C SER A 272 -21.06 -4.95 25.49
N GLY A 273 -21.20 -3.91 24.66
CA GLY A 273 -22.51 -3.48 24.17
C GLY A 273 -23.39 -2.91 25.29
N MET A 274 -24.70 -3.13 25.23
CA MET A 274 -25.65 -2.57 26.19
C MET A 274 -25.34 -2.97 27.64
N ILE A 275 -24.99 -4.25 27.87
CA ILE A 275 -24.63 -4.71 29.22
C ILE A 275 -23.31 -4.12 29.70
N GLY A 276 -22.32 -3.97 28.82
CA GLY A 276 -21.01 -3.44 29.18
C GLY A 276 -21.03 -1.94 29.50
N VAL A 277 -21.84 -1.17 28.76
CA VAL A 277 -21.97 0.28 28.98
C VAL A 277 -22.88 0.58 30.17
N SER A 278 -24.01 -0.13 30.31
CA SER A 278 -24.93 0.11 31.42
C SER A 278 -24.46 -0.50 32.75
N GLY A 279 -23.78 -1.64 32.70
CA GLY A 279 -23.54 -2.48 33.88
C GLY A 279 -24.82 -3.08 34.50
N ILE A 280 -25.97 -2.97 33.82
CA ILE A 280 -27.30 -3.24 34.38
C ILE A 280 -28.00 -4.38 33.64
N SER A 281 -28.33 -4.18 32.37
CA SER A 281 -29.08 -5.13 31.55
C SER A 281 -28.63 -5.06 30.10
N ALA A 282 -28.73 -6.21 29.42
CA ALA A 282 -28.55 -6.32 27.98
C ALA A 282 -29.84 -5.98 27.20
N ASP A 283 -30.98 -5.81 27.90
CA ASP A 283 -32.30 -5.56 27.34
C ASP A 283 -32.68 -4.08 27.47
N THR A 284 -32.92 -3.42 26.33
CA THR A 284 -33.28 -2.00 26.30
C THR A 284 -34.59 -1.69 27.01
N ARG A 285 -35.50 -2.66 27.17
CA ARG A 285 -36.77 -2.47 27.90
C ARG A 285 -36.55 -2.28 29.39
N ASP A 286 -35.54 -2.95 29.93
CA ASP A 286 -35.15 -2.77 31.32
C ASP A 286 -34.44 -1.42 31.50
N LEU A 287 -33.53 -1.08 30.58
CA LEU A 287 -32.78 0.18 30.61
C LEU A 287 -33.70 1.40 30.47
N LEU A 288 -34.75 1.35 29.63
CA LEU A 288 -35.71 2.44 29.49
C LEU A 288 -36.54 2.70 30.77
N LYS A 289 -36.68 1.68 31.64
CA LYS A 289 -37.40 1.78 32.91
C LYS A 289 -36.49 2.11 34.09
N ASP A 290 -35.17 2.06 33.89
CA ASP A 290 -34.19 2.28 34.93
C ASP A 290 -33.80 3.77 34.97
N ALA A 291 -33.90 4.37 36.16
CA ALA A 291 -33.64 5.80 36.35
C ALA A 291 -32.15 6.15 36.50
N ARG A 292 -31.25 5.16 36.53
CA ARG A 292 -29.81 5.35 36.64
C ARG A 292 -29.22 5.97 35.37
N ALA A 293 -28.17 6.78 35.54
CA ALA A 293 -27.56 7.53 34.45
C ALA A 293 -26.95 6.59 33.40
N GLU A 294 -26.34 5.50 33.83
CA GLU A 294 -25.67 4.49 32.99
C GLU A 294 -26.66 3.78 32.05
N ALA A 295 -27.91 3.60 32.48
CA ALA A 295 -28.97 3.05 31.63
C ALA A 295 -29.33 4.01 30.49
N ARG A 296 -29.43 5.31 30.81
CA ARG A 296 -29.68 6.37 29.82
C ARG A 296 -28.50 6.53 28.86
N GLU A 297 -27.27 6.54 29.38
CA GLU A 297 -26.04 6.63 28.60
C GLU A 297 -25.91 5.47 27.60
N ALA A 298 -26.22 4.24 28.02
CA ALA A 298 -26.22 3.09 27.13
C ALA A 298 -27.22 3.25 25.97
N ILE A 299 -28.44 3.73 26.25
CA ILE A 299 -29.46 4.01 25.23
C ILE A 299 -29.02 5.14 24.29
N ASP A 300 -28.50 6.24 24.85
CA ASP A 300 -28.08 7.40 24.07
C ASP A 300 -26.90 7.06 23.16
N LEU A 301 -25.94 6.26 23.65
CA LEU A 301 -24.83 5.75 22.86
C LEU A 301 -25.31 4.80 21.74
N PHE A 302 -26.23 3.88 22.05
CA PHE A 302 -26.83 2.99 21.05
C PHE A 302 -27.51 3.78 19.92
N CYS A 303 -28.36 4.75 20.27
CA CYS A 303 -29.04 5.59 19.29
C CYS A 303 -28.08 6.49 18.50
N LEU A 304 -27.04 7.03 19.15
CA LEU A 304 -26.00 7.83 18.51
C LEU A 304 -25.22 7.02 17.47
N ARG A 305 -24.78 5.80 17.81
CA ARG A 305 -24.03 4.93 16.90
C ARG A 305 -24.89 4.47 15.73
N ILE A 306 -26.17 4.18 15.95
CA ILE A 306 -27.12 3.88 14.86
C ILE A 306 -27.24 5.08 13.91
N ALA A 307 -27.49 6.28 14.44
CA ALA A 307 -27.61 7.48 13.61
C ALA A 307 -26.33 7.78 12.83
N GLY A 308 -25.15 7.60 13.44
CA GLY A 308 -23.85 7.77 12.79
C GLY A 308 -23.65 6.79 11.62
N GLU A 309 -23.97 5.51 11.80
CA GLU A 309 -23.89 4.52 10.72
C GLU A 309 -24.90 4.80 9.60
N ILE A 310 -26.09 5.32 9.91
CA ILE A 310 -27.06 5.77 8.88
C ILE A 310 -26.49 6.93 8.08
N GLY A 311 -25.84 7.91 8.72
CA GLY A 311 -25.15 9.01 8.04
C GLY A 311 -24.05 8.51 7.10
N ARG A 312 -23.24 7.54 7.55
CA ARG A 312 -22.22 6.87 6.72
C ARG A 312 -22.84 6.18 5.50
N MET A 313 -23.93 5.44 5.69
CA MET A 313 -24.63 4.74 4.60
C MET A 313 -25.31 5.70 3.62
N ALA A 314 -25.87 6.81 4.11
CA ALA A 314 -26.42 7.85 3.25
C ALA A 314 -25.35 8.47 2.35
N ALA A 315 -24.10 8.60 2.84
CA ALA A 315 -22.97 8.99 2.03
C ALA A 315 -22.64 7.96 0.94
N THR A 316 -22.66 6.66 1.26
CA THR A 316 -22.47 5.58 0.27
C THR A 316 -23.57 5.58 -0.80
N LEU A 317 -24.83 5.77 -0.40
CA LEU A 317 -25.97 5.83 -1.32
C LEU A 317 -26.02 7.14 -2.12
N GLY A 318 -25.40 8.22 -1.63
CA GLY A 318 -25.53 9.57 -2.18
C GLY A 318 -26.93 10.16 -1.97
N GLY A 319 -27.53 9.92 -0.81
CA GLY A 319 -28.87 10.36 -0.44
C GLY A 319 -29.67 9.29 0.32
N LEU A 320 -30.84 9.67 0.84
CA LEU A 320 -31.73 8.79 1.59
C LEU A 320 -33.20 9.15 1.28
N ASP A 321 -33.97 8.19 0.79
CA ASP A 321 -35.40 8.35 0.46
C ASP A 321 -36.30 7.69 1.51
N GLY A 322 -35.80 6.66 2.20
CA GLY A 322 -36.55 5.96 3.23
C GLY A 322 -35.70 5.28 4.29
N MET A 323 -36.34 5.00 5.43
CA MET A 323 -35.75 4.25 6.53
C MET A 323 -36.75 3.19 7.01
N VAL A 324 -36.30 1.97 7.27
CA VAL A 324 -37.15 0.89 7.81
C VAL A 324 -36.64 0.47 9.18
N PHE A 325 -37.51 0.40 10.17
CA PHE A 325 -37.25 -0.26 11.45
C PHE A 325 -37.87 -1.65 11.46
N THR A 326 -37.06 -2.65 11.81
CA THR A 326 -37.47 -4.05 11.90
C THR A 326 -36.79 -4.76 13.08
N ALA A 327 -37.17 -6.01 13.33
CA ALA A 327 -36.78 -6.84 14.46
C ALA A 327 -37.23 -6.31 15.83
N GLY A 328 -36.92 -7.02 16.91
CA GLY A 328 -37.61 -6.86 18.20
C GLY A 328 -37.57 -5.45 18.83
N ILE A 329 -36.47 -4.72 18.73
CA ILE A 329 -36.35 -3.33 19.21
C ILE A 329 -36.98 -2.39 18.19
N GLY A 330 -36.64 -2.54 16.91
CA GLY A 330 -37.09 -1.66 15.83
C GLY A 330 -38.61 -1.69 15.64
N GLU A 331 -39.24 -2.85 15.85
CA GLU A 331 -40.70 -3.01 15.72
C GLU A 331 -41.46 -2.52 16.95
N HIS A 332 -40.93 -2.71 18.16
CA HIS A 332 -41.75 -2.61 19.38
C HIS A 332 -41.38 -1.47 20.34
N GLN A 333 -40.30 -0.72 20.08
CA GLN A 333 -39.82 0.33 20.99
C GLN A 333 -39.86 1.71 20.31
N PRO A 334 -41.03 2.40 20.30
CA PRO A 334 -41.17 3.71 19.69
C PRO A 334 -40.21 4.76 20.25
N GLU A 335 -39.84 4.67 21.52
CA GLU A 335 -38.91 5.58 22.20
C GLU A 335 -37.52 5.52 21.57
N ILE A 336 -37.04 4.32 21.23
CA ILE A 336 -35.75 4.12 20.56
C ILE A 336 -35.80 4.67 19.13
N ARG A 337 -36.91 4.41 18.40
CA ARG A 337 -37.09 4.95 17.04
C ARG A 337 -37.07 6.48 17.06
N ALA A 338 -37.81 7.10 17.98
CA ALA A 338 -37.83 8.55 18.13
C ALA A 338 -36.44 9.12 18.43
N ALA A 339 -35.70 8.51 19.36
CA ALA A 339 -34.35 8.95 19.71
C ALA A 339 -33.34 8.85 18.55
N ILE A 340 -33.48 7.84 17.68
CA ILE A 340 -32.67 7.72 16.46
C ILE A 340 -33.08 8.78 15.44
N CYS A 341 -34.39 8.93 15.18
CA CYS A 341 -34.90 9.88 14.20
C CYS A 341 -34.57 11.33 14.56
N ASP A 342 -34.61 11.69 15.84
CA ASP A 342 -34.25 13.02 16.33
C ASP A 342 -32.83 13.42 15.94
N ARG A 343 -31.90 12.47 15.93
CA ARG A 343 -30.50 12.69 15.50
C ARG A 343 -30.35 12.76 13.98
N LEU A 344 -31.33 12.30 13.22
CA LEU A 344 -31.34 12.25 11.75
C LEU A 344 -32.24 13.33 11.12
N ARG A 345 -32.82 14.23 11.92
CA ARG A 345 -33.67 15.33 11.43
C ARG A 345 -32.97 16.18 10.36
N TRP A 346 -31.65 16.36 10.45
CA TRP A 346 -30.87 17.10 9.47
C TRP A 346 -30.78 16.42 8.10
N LEU A 347 -31.00 15.10 8.02
CA LEU A 347 -31.18 14.36 6.75
C LEU A 347 -32.62 14.44 6.23
N GLY A 348 -33.50 15.20 6.92
CA GLY A 348 -34.90 15.38 6.55
C GLY A 348 -35.82 14.24 7.01
N LEU A 349 -35.42 13.48 8.03
CA LEU A 349 -36.25 12.48 8.69
C LEU A 349 -36.98 13.11 9.88
N ASP A 350 -38.29 13.35 9.74
CA ASP A 350 -39.15 13.90 10.78
C ASP A 350 -40.20 12.87 11.21
N ILE A 351 -40.22 12.53 12.50
CA ILE A 351 -41.04 11.44 13.04
C ILE A 351 -42.39 11.97 13.56
N ASP A 352 -43.47 11.29 13.22
CA ASP A 352 -44.80 11.53 13.79
C ASP A 352 -44.92 10.72 15.09
N ASN A 353 -44.91 11.41 16.24
CA ASN A 353 -44.90 10.76 17.55
C ASN A 353 -46.17 9.92 17.82
N ASP A 354 -47.33 10.33 17.31
CA ASP A 354 -48.58 9.60 17.53
C ASP A 354 -48.62 8.34 16.66
N ALA A 355 -48.25 8.46 15.38
CA ALA A 355 -48.11 7.33 14.48
C ALA A 355 -47.04 6.34 14.97
N ASN A 356 -45.90 6.86 15.46
CA ASN A 356 -44.83 6.07 16.03
C ASN A 356 -45.27 5.31 17.28
N ALA A 357 -45.94 5.97 18.23
CA ALA A 357 -46.47 5.33 19.45
C ALA A 357 -47.53 4.27 19.13
N ALA A 358 -48.33 4.47 18.08
CA ALA A 358 -49.32 3.51 17.60
C ALA A 358 -48.73 2.33 16.81
N ASN A 359 -47.40 2.28 16.59
CA ASN A 359 -46.74 1.34 15.68
C ASN A 359 -47.40 1.32 14.28
N ALA A 360 -47.73 2.50 13.76
CA ALA A 360 -48.25 2.63 12.41
C ALA A 360 -47.24 2.11 11.37
N PRO A 361 -47.69 1.60 10.20
CA PRO A 361 -46.78 1.13 9.16
C PRO A 361 -45.82 2.21 8.62
N VAL A 362 -46.26 3.47 8.64
CA VAL A 362 -45.45 4.67 8.35
C VAL A 362 -45.47 5.54 9.59
N VAL A 363 -44.29 5.93 10.08
CA VAL A 363 -44.12 6.68 11.34
C VAL A 363 -43.48 8.05 11.14
N SER A 364 -43.23 8.47 9.89
CA SER A 364 -42.77 9.83 9.57
C SER A 364 -43.94 10.78 9.30
N THR A 365 -43.74 12.07 9.53
CA THR A 365 -44.71 13.10 9.16
C THR A 365 -44.84 13.20 7.63
N SER A 366 -45.94 13.78 7.13
CA SER A 366 -46.13 14.01 5.69
C SER A 366 -45.19 15.06 5.11
N SER A 367 -44.59 15.90 5.96
CA SER A 367 -43.55 16.89 5.59
C SER A 367 -42.13 16.31 5.59
N SER A 368 -41.93 15.10 6.09
CA SER A 368 -40.63 14.43 6.08
C SER A 368 -40.19 14.10 4.66
N SER A 369 -38.96 14.45 4.29
CA SER A 369 -38.39 14.09 2.98
C SER A 369 -37.92 12.64 2.92
N VAL A 370 -37.63 12.05 4.09
CA VAL A 370 -37.30 10.62 4.24
C VAL A 370 -38.51 9.91 4.87
N THR A 371 -39.02 8.86 4.22
CA THR A 371 -40.16 8.11 4.78
C THR A 371 -39.71 7.05 5.77
N ALA A 372 -40.22 7.07 7.00
CA ALA A 372 -39.91 6.07 8.03
C ALA A 372 -40.98 4.98 8.09
N PHE A 373 -40.58 3.71 8.01
CA PHE A 373 -41.48 2.56 8.06
C PHE A 373 -41.20 1.66 9.27
N VAL A 374 -42.25 0.99 9.76
CA VAL A 374 -42.11 -0.15 10.68
C VAL A 374 -42.61 -1.40 9.95
N ILE A 375 -41.69 -2.32 9.66
CA ILE A 375 -42.00 -3.53 8.88
C ILE A 375 -41.46 -4.75 9.65
N PRO A 376 -42.33 -5.67 10.11
CA PRO A 376 -41.90 -6.90 10.73
C PRO A 376 -41.14 -7.80 9.76
N THR A 377 -40.05 -8.41 10.22
CA THR A 377 -39.27 -9.35 9.39
C THR A 377 -39.73 -10.80 9.58
N ASP A 378 -39.73 -11.58 8.50
CA ASP A 378 -40.00 -13.02 8.53
C ASP A 378 -38.87 -13.78 7.80
N GLU A 379 -37.82 -14.12 8.56
CA GLU A 379 -36.65 -14.85 8.03
C GLU A 379 -37.01 -16.28 7.62
N GLU A 380 -37.89 -16.96 8.36
CA GLU A 380 -38.25 -18.35 8.04
C GLU A 380 -39.03 -18.45 6.72
N GLN A 381 -39.81 -17.44 6.35
CA GLN A 381 -40.48 -17.37 5.06
C GLN A 381 -39.48 -17.24 3.91
N ILE A 382 -38.38 -16.49 4.09
CA ILE A 382 -37.31 -16.43 3.08
C ILE A 382 -36.61 -17.79 2.95
N ILE A 383 -36.28 -18.44 4.06
CA ILE A 383 -35.68 -19.79 4.03
C ILE A 383 -36.61 -20.77 3.30
N ALA A 384 -37.93 -20.69 3.54
CA ALA A 384 -38.91 -21.54 2.87
C ALA A 384 -38.99 -21.28 1.35
N ASN A 385 -39.01 -20.01 0.95
CA ASN A 385 -39.03 -19.62 -0.46
C ASN A 385 -37.74 -20.03 -1.18
N GLU A 386 -36.58 -19.83 -0.54
CA GLU A 386 -35.28 -20.23 -1.06
C GLU A 386 -35.14 -21.76 -1.13
N ALA A 387 -35.66 -22.50 -0.16
CA ALA A 387 -35.70 -23.96 -0.24
C ALA A 387 -36.57 -24.42 -1.42
N LEU A 388 -37.74 -23.83 -1.64
CA LEU A 388 -38.59 -24.16 -2.79
C LEU A 388 -37.94 -23.85 -4.14
N SER A 389 -37.22 -22.73 -4.26
CA SER A 389 -36.58 -22.36 -5.53
C SER A 389 -35.54 -23.38 -5.99
N ILE A 390 -34.89 -24.08 -5.05
CA ILE A 390 -33.95 -25.17 -5.34
C ILE A 390 -34.66 -26.44 -5.85
N PHE A 391 -35.91 -26.69 -5.43
CA PHE A 391 -36.66 -27.89 -5.80
C PHE A 391 -37.63 -27.71 -6.97
N ALA A 392 -38.01 -26.47 -7.32
CA ALA A 392 -38.83 -26.16 -8.48
C ALA A 392 -38.09 -26.35 -9.83
N GLY A 393 -36.75 -26.45 -9.80
CA GLY A 393 -35.90 -26.68 -10.99
C GLY A 393 -35.70 -28.15 -11.40
N SER A 394 -36.42 -29.10 -10.79
CA SER A 394 -36.28 -30.54 -11.07
C SER A 394 -37.59 -31.16 -11.55
N ASP A 395 -37.94 -30.91 -12.81
CA ASP A 395 -38.89 -31.72 -13.60
C ASP A 395 -38.10 -32.42 -14.73
N PRO A 396 -38.19 -33.76 -14.94
CA PRO A 396 -37.35 -34.46 -15.92
C PRO A 396 -37.74 -34.26 -17.39
N ASP A 397 -38.81 -33.53 -17.70
CA ASP A 397 -39.34 -33.42 -19.06
C ASP A 397 -39.70 -31.97 -19.41
N HIS A 398 -38.70 -31.10 -19.59
CA HIS A 398 -38.81 -29.99 -20.55
C HIS A 398 -37.43 -29.51 -21.01
N ASN A 399 -37.12 -29.94 -22.22
CA ASN A 399 -36.01 -29.54 -23.07
C ASN A 399 -36.10 -28.05 -23.45
N GLN A 400 -35.06 -27.25 -23.19
CA GLN A 400 -34.63 -26.07 -23.98
C GLN A 400 -33.31 -25.45 -23.45
N PRO A 401 -32.52 -24.69 -24.24
CA PRO A 401 -31.40 -25.25 -25.01
C PRO A 401 -30.04 -24.59 -24.71
N ALA A 402 -28.97 -25.22 -25.23
CA ALA A 402 -27.61 -24.66 -25.25
C ALA A 402 -27.52 -23.33 -26.02
N PRO A 403 -26.66 -22.37 -25.61
CA PRO A 403 -26.22 -21.30 -26.48
C PRO A 403 -24.87 -21.65 -27.11
N TRP A 404 -24.91 -22.03 -28.39
CA TRP A 404 -23.82 -21.76 -29.33
C TRP A 404 -24.37 -20.93 -30.50
N ALA A 405 -23.54 -19.95 -30.90
CA ALA A 405 -23.46 -19.26 -32.18
C ALA A 405 -24.69 -18.56 -32.79
N ILE A 406 -24.49 -17.27 -33.08
CA ILE A 406 -25.01 -16.68 -34.31
C ILE A 406 -24.04 -17.01 -35.43
N ALA A 407 -24.61 -17.66 -36.45
CA ALA A 407 -23.96 -18.12 -37.65
C ALA A 407 -23.67 -16.99 -38.65
N SER A 408 -22.50 -17.13 -39.28
CA SER A 408 -22.17 -16.61 -40.60
C SER A 408 -23.29 -16.87 -41.62
N HIS A 409 -23.76 -15.82 -42.28
CA HIS A 409 -24.40 -15.92 -43.59
C HIS A 409 -23.34 -15.60 -44.65
N SER A 410 -22.96 -16.60 -45.44
CA SER A 410 -22.34 -16.37 -46.75
C SER A 410 -23.45 -16.18 -47.78
N THR A 411 -23.47 -15.01 -48.42
CA THR A 411 -24.06 -14.86 -49.75
C THR A 411 -23.07 -15.37 -50.79
N THR A 412 -23.57 -16.26 -51.64
CA THR A 412 -22.89 -16.78 -52.81
C THR A 412 -22.55 -15.67 -53.80
N SER A 413 -21.28 -15.56 -54.19
CA SER A 413 -20.95 -15.26 -55.60
C SER A 413 -19.75 -16.11 -56.06
N ASN A 414 -20.09 -17.01 -56.98
CA ASN A 414 -19.26 -17.74 -57.94
C ASN A 414 -17.82 -17.22 -58.18
N ARG A 415 -16.81 -18.09 -58.04
CA ARG A 415 -16.10 -18.73 -59.18
C ARG A 415 -14.89 -19.60 -58.75
N SER A 416 -14.91 -20.82 -59.30
CA SER A 416 -13.80 -21.66 -59.78
C SER A 416 -12.75 -22.26 -58.81
N ASN A 417 -12.85 -23.59 -58.65
CA ASN A 417 -11.85 -24.62 -58.93
C ASN A 417 -10.39 -24.19 -59.14
N HIS A 418 -9.47 -24.74 -58.33
CA HIS A 418 -8.64 -25.88 -58.77
C HIS A 418 -7.81 -26.49 -57.63
N MET A 419 -7.97 -27.80 -57.46
CA MET A 419 -6.99 -28.85 -57.12
C MET A 419 -5.69 -28.49 -56.38
N GLU A 420 -5.54 -29.12 -55.22
CA GLU A 420 -4.52 -30.13 -54.90
C GLU A 420 -3.08 -30.02 -55.45
N LYS A 421 -2.16 -30.27 -54.50
CA LYS A 421 -0.77 -30.73 -54.61
C LYS A 421 0.30 -29.67 -54.89
N GLN A 422 1.01 -29.32 -53.82
CA GLN A 422 2.47 -29.47 -53.83
C GLN A 422 3.04 -29.69 -52.42
N ALA A 423 3.85 -30.73 -52.32
CA ALA A 423 4.65 -31.09 -51.17
C ALA A 423 5.93 -30.24 -51.09
N THR A 424 6.45 -30.14 -49.86
CA THR A 424 7.86 -29.89 -49.48
C THR A 424 8.54 -28.60 -49.97
N ALA A 425 8.69 -27.66 -49.03
CA ALA A 425 9.91 -26.85 -48.88
C ALA A 425 10.07 -26.49 -47.39
N ASP A 426 11.23 -26.85 -46.82
CA ASP A 426 11.65 -26.59 -45.45
C ASP A 426 11.53 -25.10 -45.06
N SER A 427 10.85 -24.79 -43.95
CA SER A 427 10.98 -23.51 -43.28
C SER A 427 12.10 -23.59 -42.24
N THR A 428 13.33 -23.24 -42.61
CA THR A 428 14.40 -22.98 -41.64
C THR A 428 14.02 -21.76 -40.80
N GLY A 429 13.80 -21.93 -39.49
CA GLY A 429 13.55 -20.82 -38.56
C GLY A 429 14.78 -19.89 -38.40
N VAL A 430 14.63 -18.79 -37.66
CA VAL A 430 15.71 -17.80 -37.41
C VAL A 430 16.93 -18.43 -36.73
N LEU A 431 16.69 -19.38 -35.83
CA LEU A 431 17.73 -20.22 -35.25
C LEU A 431 17.90 -21.47 -36.12
N ASP A 432 19.12 -21.77 -36.53
CA ASP A 432 19.41 -23.07 -37.13
C ASP A 432 19.26 -24.20 -36.08
N THR A 433 19.27 -25.45 -36.53
CA THR A 433 19.06 -26.61 -35.64
C THR A 433 20.12 -26.71 -34.54
N ALA A 434 21.36 -26.30 -34.81
CA ALA A 434 22.45 -26.37 -33.84
C ALA A 434 22.34 -25.24 -32.81
N GLU A 435 22.09 -24.01 -33.24
CA GLU A 435 21.88 -22.86 -32.37
C GLU A 435 20.66 -23.04 -31.46
N LEU A 436 19.55 -23.55 -32.02
CA LEU A 436 18.34 -23.89 -31.28
C LEU A 436 18.60 -24.91 -30.17
N ALA A 437 19.38 -25.97 -30.47
CA ALA A 437 19.73 -26.97 -29.48
C ALA A 437 20.65 -26.40 -28.38
N LEU A 438 21.60 -25.52 -28.73
CA LEU A 438 22.52 -24.93 -27.75
C LEU A 438 21.81 -23.94 -26.82
N ILE A 439 20.93 -23.07 -27.35
CA ILE A 439 20.24 -22.07 -26.52
C ILE A 439 19.23 -22.72 -25.56
N ASP A 440 18.54 -23.78 -25.98
CA ASP A 440 17.65 -24.57 -25.11
C ASP A 440 18.44 -25.21 -23.96
N ARG A 441 19.60 -25.80 -24.26
CA ARG A 441 20.49 -26.39 -23.23
C ARG A 441 21.04 -25.35 -22.27
N TYR A 442 21.41 -24.16 -22.74
CA TYR A 442 21.82 -23.06 -21.85
C TYR A 442 20.68 -22.65 -20.91
N TRP A 443 19.46 -22.49 -21.44
CA TRP A 443 18.29 -22.17 -20.64
C TRP A 443 17.99 -23.25 -19.59
N ARG A 444 18.08 -24.53 -19.97
CA ARG A 444 17.97 -25.66 -19.05
C ARG A 444 19.05 -25.66 -17.98
N ALA A 445 20.28 -25.28 -18.31
CA ALA A 445 21.37 -25.15 -17.33
C ALA A 445 21.07 -24.07 -16.29
N ALA A 446 20.56 -22.91 -16.72
CA ALA A 446 20.14 -21.86 -15.80
C ALA A 446 18.97 -22.34 -14.91
N ASN A 447 17.96 -23.01 -15.48
CA ASN A 447 16.84 -23.58 -14.72
C ASN A 447 17.32 -24.65 -13.72
N TYR A 448 18.22 -25.53 -14.11
CA TYR A 448 18.79 -26.56 -13.24
C TYR A 448 19.50 -25.94 -12.02
N LEU A 449 20.36 -24.93 -12.25
CA LEU A 449 21.04 -24.22 -11.16
C LEU A 449 20.06 -23.49 -10.26
N SER A 450 19.01 -22.89 -10.82
CA SER A 450 17.94 -22.23 -10.09
C SER A 450 17.21 -23.20 -9.14
N VAL A 451 16.86 -24.40 -9.59
CA VAL A 451 16.25 -25.43 -8.73
C VAL A 451 17.23 -25.87 -7.65
N GLY A 452 18.49 -26.12 -8.01
CA GLY A 452 19.53 -26.49 -7.05
C GLY A 452 19.69 -25.47 -5.92
N GLN A 453 19.67 -24.17 -6.23
CA GLN A 453 19.71 -23.08 -5.25
C GLN A 453 18.54 -23.10 -4.26
N ILE A 454 17.32 -23.47 -4.68
CA ILE A 454 16.17 -23.54 -3.77
C ILE A 454 16.30 -24.76 -2.84
N TYR A 455 16.77 -25.89 -3.37
CA TYR A 455 16.56 -27.19 -2.73
C TYR A 455 17.78 -27.83 -2.08
N LEU A 456 18.99 -27.64 -2.61
CA LEU A 456 20.11 -28.52 -2.29
C LEU A 456 21.16 -27.89 -1.35
N LEU A 457 21.68 -28.72 -0.44
CA LEU A 457 22.89 -28.49 0.35
C LEU A 457 24.12 -29.20 -0.24
N ASP A 458 23.89 -30.34 -0.90
CA ASP A 458 24.93 -31.20 -1.46
C ASP A 458 24.40 -32.00 -2.67
N ASN A 459 25.28 -32.79 -3.30
CA ASN A 459 25.04 -33.59 -4.50
C ASN A 459 24.49 -32.75 -5.68
N PRO A 460 25.18 -31.67 -6.09
CA PRO A 460 24.66 -30.70 -7.06
C PRO A 460 24.52 -31.25 -8.49
N LEU A 461 25.07 -32.44 -8.78
CA LEU A 461 25.02 -33.08 -10.11
C LEU A 461 24.22 -34.40 -10.12
N LEU A 462 23.52 -34.73 -9.04
CA LEU A 462 22.74 -35.97 -8.91
C LEU A 462 23.55 -37.25 -9.23
N ARG A 463 24.81 -37.32 -8.78
CA ARG A 463 25.69 -38.47 -9.03
C ARG A 463 25.23 -39.74 -8.30
N GLU A 464 24.52 -39.54 -7.21
CA GLU A 464 23.76 -40.57 -6.50
C GLU A 464 22.31 -40.10 -6.30
N PRO A 465 21.36 -41.00 -6.00
CA PRO A 465 19.98 -40.62 -5.69
C PRO A 465 19.91 -39.59 -4.55
N LEU A 466 18.93 -38.68 -4.61
CA LEU A 466 18.75 -37.66 -3.58
C LEU A 466 18.42 -38.30 -2.22
N LYS A 467 19.11 -37.85 -1.17
CA LYS A 467 18.91 -38.25 0.24
C LYS A 467 18.35 -37.07 1.05
N ALA A 468 17.79 -37.34 2.23
CA ALA A 468 17.30 -36.32 3.18
C ALA A 468 18.35 -35.25 3.50
N GLU A 469 19.58 -35.66 3.74
CA GLU A 469 20.70 -34.78 4.06
C GLU A 469 21.14 -33.86 2.92
N HIS A 470 20.86 -34.22 1.66
CA HIS A 470 21.15 -33.36 0.50
C HIS A 470 20.18 -32.17 0.38
N ILE A 471 18.98 -32.25 0.99
CA ILE A 471 17.95 -31.22 0.86
C ILE A 471 18.09 -30.18 1.97
N LYS A 472 17.91 -28.90 1.67
CA LYS A 472 17.88 -27.84 2.70
C LYS A 472 16.78 -28.11 3.74
N PRO A 473 17.04 -27.86 5.03
CA PRO A 473 16.02 -28.00 6.07
C PRO A 473 14.91 -26.95 5.96
N ARG A 474 15.19 -25.80 5.34
CA ARG A 474 14.22 -24.76 5.02
C ARG A 474 14.33 -24.43 3.54
N LEU A 475 13.27 -24.66 2.78
CA LEU A 475 13.20 -24.35 1.36
C LEU A 475 12.73 -22.91 1.21
N LEU A 476 13.59 -22.05 0.69
CA LEU A 476 13.36 -20.61 0.52
C LEU A 476 13.76 -20.21 -0.90
N GLY A 477 12.93 -19.39 -1.55
CA GLY A 477 13.13 -18.94 -2.93
C GLY A 477 11.83 -18.93 -3.75
N HIS A 478 11.94 -18.48 -4.99
CA HIS A 478 10.79 -18.34 -5.89
C HIS A 478 11.08 -19.00 -7.24
N TRP A 479 10.34 -20.07 -7.55
CA TRP A 479 10.44 -20.73 -8.84
C TRP A 479 9.62 -20.02 -9.92
N GLY A 480 8.42 -19.52 -9.58
CA GLY A 480 7.38 -19.25 -10.57
C GLY A 480 7.77 -18.28 -11.70
N THR A 481 8.57 -17.26 -11.42
CA THR A 481 9.04 -16.29 -12.43
C THR A 481 10.35 -16.72 -13.10
N THR A 482 11.17 -17.49 -12.38
CA THR A 482 12.56 -17.79 -12.74
C THR A 482 12.76 -18.39 -14.13
N PRO A 483 12.02 -19.42 -14.58
CA PRO A 483 12.28 -20.01 -15.89
C PRO A 483 12.02 -19.02 -17.03
N GLY A 484 11.04 -18.12 -16.91
CA GLY A 484 10.82 -17.05 -17.87
C GLY A 484 11.97 -16.03 -17.89
N LEU A 485 12.50 -15.67 -16.72
CA LEU A 485 13.68 -14.78 -16.62
C LEU A 485 14.92 -15.40 -17.26
N ASN A 486 15.20 -16.67 -16.96
CA ASN A 486 16.31 -17.41 -17.56
C ASN A 486 16.17 -17.53 -19.09
N PHE A 487 14.94 -17.69 -19.59
CA PHE A 487 14.66 -17.76 -21.02
C PHE A 487 15.01 -16.43 -21.71
N ILE A 488 14.54 -15.31 -21.15
CA ILE A 488 14.84 -13.97 -21.65
C ILE A 488 16.36 -13.71 -21.61
N TYR A 489 17.03 -14.04 -20.51
CA TYR A 489 18.48 -13.85 -20.36
C TYR A 489 19.28 -14.61 -21.44
N ALA A 490 18.92 -15.86 -21.74
CA ALA A 490 19.59 -16.65 -22.77
C ALA A 490 19.48 -16.01 -24.17
N HIS A 491 18.33 -15.44 -24.51
CA HIS A 491 18.13 -14.71 -25.77
C HIS A 491 18.84 -13.36 -25.80
N LEU A 492 18.94 -12.67 -24.66
CA LEU A 492 19.74 -11.45 -24.53
C LEU A 492 21.23 -11.73 -24.73
N ASN A 493 21.77 -12.79 -24.12
CA ASN A 493 23.14 -13.25 -24.37
C ASN A 493 23.42 -13.49 -25.86
N ARG A 494 22.47 -14.16 -26.56
CA ARG A 494 22.57 -14.38 -28.00
C ARG A 494 22.64 -13.06 -28.77
N ILE A 495 21.71 -12.14 -28.55
CA ILE A 495 21.66 -10.91 -29.35
C ILE A 495 22.83 -9.96 -29.07
N ILE A 496 23.31 -9.92 -27.82
CA ILE A 496 24.54 -9.21 -27.45
C ILE A 496 25.73 -9.76 -28.24
N ARG A 497 25.91 -11.09 -28.26
CA ARG A 497 27.01 -11.73 -28.98
C ARG A 497 26.93 -11.50 -30.49
N ASN A 498 25.73 -11.61 -31.06
CA ASN A 498 25.54 -11.51 -32.51
C ASN A 498 25.70 -10.06 -33.03
N ARG A 499 25.46 -9.06 -32.19
CA ARG A 499 25.39 -7.64 -32.62
C ARG A 499 26.35 -6.71 -31.87
N ASP A 500 27.13 -7.20 -30.92
CA ASP A 500 28.02 -6.44 -30.03
C ASP A 500 27.31 -5.26 -29.33
N LEU A 501 26.22 -5.57 -28.63
CA LEU A 501 25.36 -4.57 -27.98
C LEU A 501 25.74 -4.33 -26.53
N ASP A 502 25.55 -3.09 -26.08
CA ASP A 502 25.65 -2.70 -24.68
C ASP A 502 24.28 -2.86 -23.99
N ILE A 503 24.12 -3.92 -23.20
CA ILE A 503 22.83 -4.24 -22.56
C ILE A 503 23.02 -4.45 -21.06
N ILE A 504 22.12 -3.86 -20.28
CA ILE A 504 21.88 -4.24 -18.88
C ILE A 504 20.51 -4.90 -18.72
N TYR A 505 20.41 -5.78 -17.73
CA TYR A 505 19.18 -6.49 -17.39
C TYR A 505 18.55 -5.89 -16.14
N VAL A 506 17.36 -5.29 -16.27
CA VAL A 506 16.58 -4.80 -15.13
C VAL A 506 15.52 -5.85 -14.76
N CYS A 507 15.72 -6.51 -13.62
CA CYS A 507 14.87 -7.62 -13.16
C CYS A 507 13.73 -7.12 -12.27
N GLY A 508 12.61 -6.69 -12.85
CA GLY A 508 11.44 -6.23 -12.10
C GLY A 508 10.84 -7.25 -11.13
N PRO A 509 10.56 -8.52 -11.53
CA PRO A 509 10.20 -9.57 -10.59
C PRO A 509 11.45 -10.10 -9.86
N GLY A 510 12.10 -9.22 -9.09
CA GLY A 510 13.40 -9.42 -8.46
C GLY A 510 13.44 -10.54 -7.43
N HIS A 511 12.29 -10.99 -6.94
CA HIS A 511 12.16 -12.23 -6.15
C HIS A 511 12.63 -13.50 -6.91
N GLY A 512 12.76 -13.42 -8.24
CA GLY A 512 13.45 -14.39 -9.10
C GLY A 512 14.97 -14.23 -9.16
N GLY A 513 15.60 -13.57 -8.18
CA GLY A 513 17.04 -13.27 -8.17
C GLY A 513 17.96 -14.48 -8.35
N LEU A 514 17.52 -15.67 -7.94
CA LEU A 514 18.25 -16.92 -8.21
C LEU A 514 18.48 -17.21 -9.70
N GLY A 515 17.62 -16.71 -10.59
CA GLY A 515 17.85 -16.78 -12.04
C GLY A 515 18.98 -15.85 -12.49
N MET A 516 19.07 -14.66 -11.92
CA MET A 516 20.20 -13.73 -12.17
C MET A 516 21.52 -14.31 -11.64
N VAL A 517 21.51 -14.88 -10.43
CA VAL A 517 22.66 -15.58 -9.86
C VAL A 517 23.09 -16.77 -10.72
N ALA A 518 22.13 -17.59 -11.18
CA ALA A 518 22.42 -18.71 -12.08
C ALA A 518 23.07 -18.24 -13.38
N ASN A 519 22.52 -17.21 -14.04
CA ASN A 519 23.07 -16.72 -15.30
C ASN A 519 24.45 -16.08 -15.12
N THR A 520 24.65 -15.26 -14.09
CA THR A 520 25.96 -14.63 -13.80
C THR A 520 27.03 -15.65 -13.41
N TYR A 521 26.65 -16.79 -12.83
CA TYR A 521 27.55 -17.94 -12.64
C TYR A 521 27.89 -18.64 -13.96
N LEU A 522 26.91 -18.87 -14.84
CA LEU A 522 27.13 -19.53 -16.14
C LEU A 522 28.02 -18.72 -17.10
N GLU A 523 27.94 -17.38 -17.07
CA GLU A 523 28.83 -16.50 -17.85
C GLU A 523 30.18 -16.21 -17.17
N GLY A 524 30.39 -16.72 -15.95
CA GLY A 524 31.64 -16.63 -15.18
C GLY A 524 31.79 -15.39 -14.30
N THR A 525 31.01 -14.33 -14.51
CA THR A 525 31.13 -13.08 -13.74
C THR A 525 30.99 -13.29 -12.23
N TYR A 526 30.09 -14.17 -11.81
CA TYR A 526 29.88 -14.46 -10.39
C TYR A 526 31.15 -15.03 -9.74
N SER A 527 31.86 -15.92 -10.42
CA SER A 527 33.11 -16.52 -9.93
C SER A 527 34.30 -15.56 -10.00
N GLU A 528 34.28 -14.57 -10.90
CA GLU A 528 35.28 -13.50 -10.94
C GLU A 528 35.20 -12.60 -9.70
N ILE A 529 33.97 -12.29 -9.25
CA ILE A 529 33.71 -11.44 -8.07
C ILE A 529 33.77 -12.24 -6.76
N TYR A 530 33.31 -13.50 -6.78
CA TYR A 530 33.28 -14.41 -5.63
C TYR A 530 34.11 -15.69 -5.92
N PRO A 531 35.45 -15.63 -5.84
CA PRO A 531 36.33 -16.74 -6.25
C PRO A 531 36.11 -18.07 -5.52
N ASP A 532 35.57 -18.02 -4.30
CA ASP A 532 35.24 -19.23 -3.51
C ASP A 532 34.12 -20.07 -4.15
N ILE A 533 33.33 -19.47 -5.03
CA ILE A 533 32.24 -20.08 -5.80
C ILE A 533 32.78 -20.38 -7.21
N SER A 534 33.73 -21.30 -7.29
CA SER A 534 34.41 -21.67 -8.54
C SER A 534 33.49 -22.36 -9.55
N GLU A 535 33.76 -22.21 -10.85
CA GLU A 535 33.03 -22.88 -11.94
C GLU A 535 33.31 -24.40 -11.99
N ASN A 536 32.89 -25.18 -10.99
CA ASN A 536 33.02 -26.64 -10.91
C ASN A 536 32.00 -27.23 -9.92
N ALA A 537 32.02 -28.55 -9.71
CA ALA A 537 31.08 -29.23 -8.81
C ALA A 537 31.11 -28.71 -7.35
N ASP A 538 32.28 -28.34 -6.81
CA ASP A 538 32.37 -27.79 -5.43
C ASP A 538 31.81 -26.37 -5.36
N GLY A 539 32.13 -25.50 -6.33
CA GLY A 539 31.54 -24.16 -6.34
C GLY A 539 30.05 -24.18 -6.64
N MET A 540 29.55 -25.09 -7.49
CA MET A 540 28.11 -25.31 -7.68
C MET A 540 27.42 -25.75 -6.38
N ARG A 541 28.05 -26.64 -5.61
CA ARG A 541 27.57 -27.03 -4.27
C ARG A 541 27.48 -25.83 -3.33
N LYS A 542 28.50 -24.98 -3.30
CA LYS A 542 28.51 -23.75 -2.48
C LYS A 542 27.47 -22.74 -2.95
N LEU A 543 27.34 -22.54 -4.27
CA LEU A 543 26.34 -21.69 -4.92
C LEU A 543 24.93 -22.10 -4.47
N PHE A 544 24.64 -23.41 -4.50
CA PHE A 544 23.35 -23.92 -4.06
C PHE A 544 23.15 -23.69 -2.57
N ARG A 545 24.15 -24.02 -1.75
CA ARG A 545 24.07 -23.90 -0.30
C ARG A 545 23.86 -22.48 0.19
N GLN A 546 24.56 -21.49 -0.38
CA GLN A 546 24.55 -20.10 0.10
C GLN A 546 23.24 -19.35 -0.20
N PHE A 547 22.47 -19.76 -1.20
CA PHE A 547 21.26 -19.05 -1.59
C PHE A 547 20.20 -19.10 -0.48
N SER A 548 19.71 -17.93 -0.03
CA SER A 548 18.71 -17.80 1.04
C SER A 548 19.07 -18.60 2.31
N PHE A 549 20.35 -18.61 2.66
CA PHE A 549 20.89 -19.38 3.79
C PHE A 549 21.58 -18.46 4.81
N PRO A 550 21.57 -18.78 6.12
CA PRO A 550 22.27 -17.97 7.11
C PRO A 550 23.75 -17.78 6.77
N GLY A 551 24.20 -16.53 6.67
CA GLY A 551 25.56 -16.17 6.25
C GLY A 551 25.84 -16.31 4.75
N GLY A 552 24.82 -16.59 3.94
CA GLY A 552 24.91 -16.64 2.48
C GLY A 552 24.36 -15.37 1.82
N ILE A 553 23.69 -15.54 0.67
CA ILE A 553 23.19 -14.44 -0.16
C ILE A 553 21.65 -14.28 -0.08
N PRO A 554 21.10 -13.09 -0.38
CA PRO A 554 19.65 -12.85 -0.40
C PRO A 554 18.89 -13.67 -1.44
N SER A 555 17.56 -13.67 -1.35
CA SER A 555 16.67 -14.33 -2.32
C SER A 555 16.39 -13.50 -3.58
N HIS A 556 16.63 -12.19 -3.52
CA HIS A 556 16.29 -11.22 -4.56
C HIS A 556 17.50 -10.88 -5.43
N ALA A 557 17.30 -10.10 -6.52
CA ALA A 557 18.38 -9.54 -7.35
C ALA A 557 19.11 -8.39 -6.63
N ALA A 558 19.53 -8.62 -5.39
CA ALA A 558 20.07 -7.65 -4.45
C ALA A 558 21.43 -7.05 -4.91
N PRO A 559 21.97 -6.01 -4.25
CA PRO A 559 23.25 -5.39 -4.61
C PRO A 559 24.43 -6.36 -4.71
N GLU A 560 24.38 -7.49 -3.99
CA GLU A 560 25.36 -8.57 -4.05
C GLU A 560 25.36 -9.31 -5.39
N THR A 561 24.32 -9.17 -6.21
CA THR A 561 24.22 -9.83 -7.52
C THR A 561 24.93 -8.99 -8.58
N PRO A 562 25.98 -9.51 -9.25
CA PRO A 562 26.60 -8.83 -10.39
C PRO A 562 25.56 -8.53 -11.48
N GLY A 563 25.68 -7.38 -12.13
CA GLY A 563 24.71 -6.94 -13.14
C GLY A 563 23.42 -6.30 -12.60
N SER A 564 23.17 -6.34 -11.29
CA SER A 564 21.99 -5.70 -10.71
C SER A 564 22.22 -4.22 -10.41
N ILE A 565 21.25 -3.38 -10.81
CA ILE A 565 21.00 -2.01 -10.35
C ILE A 565 19.59 -1.85 -9.74
N HIS A 566 18.86 -2.95 -9.60
CA HIS A 566 17.46 -2.93 -9.18
C HIS A 566 17.15 -4.26 -8.50
N GLU A 567 16.83 -4.20 -7.20
CA GLU A 567 16.59 -5.41 -6.41
C GLU A 567 15.26 -6.09 -6.74
N GLY A 568 14.22 -5.32 -7.09
CA GLY A 568 12.88 -5.84 -7.40
C GLY A 568 12.21 -6.59 -6.25
N GLY A 569 12.50 -6.18 -5.00
CA GLY A 569 11.82 -6.64 -3.80
C GLY A 569 10.51 -5.91 -3.58
N GLU A 570 10.57 -4.59 -3.43
CA GLU A 570 9.39 -3.73 -3.56
C GLU A 570 9.14 -3.47 -5.04
N LEU A 571 8.02 -4.00 -5.52
CA LEU A 571 7.65 -4.01 -6.93
C LEU A 571 7.13 -2.64 -7.37
N GLY A 572 7.49 -2.21 -8.58
CA GLY A 572 6.89 -1.05 -9.24
C GLY A 572 7.89 -0.12 -9.92
N TYR A 573 9.18 -0.25 -9.61
CA TYR A 573 10.19 0.73 -10.02
C TYR A 573 11.08 0.28 -11.18
N ALA A 574 10.91 -0.95 -11.68
CA ALA A 574 11.81 -1.53 -12.68
C ALA A 574 11.89 -0.66 -13.94
N LEU A 575 10.74 -0.29 -14.50
CA LEU A 575 10.70 0.45 -15.75
C LEU A 575 11.22 1.89 -15.56
N VAL A 576 10.85 2.58 -14.48
CA VAL A 576 11.36 3.94 -14.21
C VAL A 576 12.89 3.93 -13.97
N HIS A 577 13.45 2.94 -13.26
CA HIS A 577 14.91 2.80 -13.12
C HIS A 577 15.58 2.52 -14.47
N ALA A 578 14.97 1.71 -15.33
CA ALA A 578 15.48 1.44 -16.67
C ALA A 578 15.55 2.70 -17.53
N TYR A 579 14.55 3.59 -17.45
CA TYR A 579 14.59 4.89 -18.13
C TYR A 579 15.68 5.81 -17.55
N GLY A 580 15.76 5.91 -16.23
CA GLY A 580 16.82 6.66 -15.55
C GLY A 580 18.22 6.21 -15.97
N ALA A 581 18.42 4.90 -16.10
CA ALA A 581 19.68 4.29 -16.48
C ALA A 581 20.14 4.66 -17.90
N VAL A 582 19.21 4.84 -18.85
CA VAL A 582 19.55 5.09 -20.27
C VAL A 582 19.61 6.57 -20.64
N PHE A 583 19.11 7.47 -19.80
CA PHE A 583 19.25 8.90 -20.04
C PHE A 583 20.74 9.27 -20.15
N ASP A 584 21.08 10.03 -21.19
CA ASP A 584 22.43 10.35 -21.70
C ASP A 584 23.44 9.19 -21.75
N ASN A 585 22.97 7.94 -21.88
CA ASN A 585 23.78 6.77 -22.21
C ASN A 585 23.39 6.26 -23.62
N PRO A 586 23.84 6.91 -24.72
CA PRO A 586 23.29 6.73 -26.07
C PRO A 586 23.35 5.30 -26.59
N ASP A 587 24.38 4.54 -26.22
CA ASP A 587 24.58 3.19 -26.75
C ASP A 587 24.04 2.10 -25.81
N LEU A 588 23.58 2.48 -24.62
CA LEU A 588 23.04 1.55 -23.64
C LEU A 588 21.60 1.16 -23.97
N ILE A 589 21.31 -0.13 -23.87
CA ILE A 589 19.94 -0.65 -23.88
C ILE A 589 19.62 -1.28 -22.53
N ALA A 590 18.58 -0.79 -21.86
CA ALA A 590 18.04 -1.43 -20.67
C ALA A 590 16.93 -2.41 -21.07
N ALA A 591 17.23 -3.71 -21.04
CA ALA A 591 16.23 -4.76 -21.18
C ALA A 591 15.49 -4.92 -19.85
N CYS A 592 14.28 -4.36 -19.75
CA CYS A 592 13.53 -4.28 -18.52
C CYS A 592 12.42 -5.32 -18.48
N VAL A 593 12.60 -6.36 -17.68
CA VAL A 593 11.57 -7.38 -17.48
C VAL A 593 10.60 -6.92 -16.41
N VAL A 594 9.35 -6.74 -16.80
CA VAL A 594 8.26 -6.26 -15.94
C VAL A 594 7.38 -7.43 -15.54
N GLY A 595 7.20 -7.66 -14.24
CA GLY A 595 6.23 -8.65 -13.77
C GLY A 595 4.80 -8.21 -14.12
N ASP A 596 3.95 -9.11 -14.60
CA ASP A 596 2.54 -8.78 -14.85
C ASP A 596 1.75 -8.44 -13.58
N GLY A 597 2.16 -8.96 -12.42
CA GLY A 597 1.65 -8.51 -11.12
C GLY A 597 2.26 -7.18 -10.66
N GLU A 598 3.51 -6.89 -11.03
CA GLU A 598 4.16 -5.59 -10.80
C GLU A 598 3.44 -4.49 -11.60
N ALA A 599 2.97 -4.81 -12.82
CA ALA A 599 2.24 -3.91 -13.72
C ALA A 599 0.91 -3.39 -13.16
N GLU A 600 0.42 -3.96 -12.05
CA GLU A 600 -0.77 -3.47 -11.35
C GLU A 600 -0.46 -2.36 -10.31
N THR A 601 0.83 -2.07 -10.05
CA THR A 601 1.24 -1.03 -9.12
C THR A 601 1.12 0.36 -9.75
N GLY A 602 0.76 1.36 -8.93
CA GLY A 602 0.68 2.76 -9.37
C GLY A 602 1.96 3.29 -10.01
N PRO A 603 3.14 3.11 -9.37
CA PRO A 603 4.42 3.57 -9.94
C PRO A 603 4.71 2.97 -11.30
N LEU A 604 4.48 1.66 -11.49
CA LEU A 604 4.75 1.04 -12.77
C LEU A 604 3.75 1.46 -13.85
N ALA A 605 2.47 1.57 -13.51
CA ALA A 605 1.45 2.06 -14.44
C ALA A 605 1.80 3.47 -14.98
N ALA A 606 2.28 4.37 -14.12
CA ALA A 606 2.76 5.68 -14.53
C ALA A 606 4.06 5.62 -15.36
N SER A 607 4.97 4.70 -15.02
CA SER A 607 6.29 4.61 -15.66
C SER A 607 6.26 4.31 -17.17
N TRP A 608 5.16 3.76 -17.70
CA TRP A 608 4.96 3.59 -19.14
C TRP A 608 5.00 4.92 -19.90
N HIS A 609 4.72 6.05 -19.25
CA HIS A 609 4.83 7.39 -19.84
C HIS A 609 6.27 7.90 -19.99
N SER A 610 7.27 7.23 -19.40
CA SER A 610 8.67 7.68 -19.47
C SER A 610 9.24 7.74 -20.90
N ASN A 611 8.62 7.03 -21.86
CA ASN A 611 8.96 7.15 -23.28
C ASN A 611 8.79 8.59 -23.82
N LYS A 612 7.92 9.40 -23.20
CA LYS A 612 7.68 10.81 -23.56
C LYS A 612 8.79 11.75 -23.08
N PHE A 613 9.80 11.20 -22.43
CA PHE A 613 10.97 11.91 -21.93
C PHE A 613 12.29 11.33 -22.44
N LEU A 614 12.24 10.28 -23.27
CA LEU A 614 13.40 9.59 -23.81
C LEU A 614 13.72 10.14 -25.22
N ASN A 615 14.83 10.87 -25.36
CA ASN A 615 15.26 11.43 -26.63
C ASN A 615 16.18 10.46 -27.38
N PRO A 616 15.74 9.82 -28.49
CA PRO A 616 16.55 8.84 -29.23
C PRO A 616 17.84 9.41 -29.86
N ALA A 617 17.96 10.73 -29.99
CA ALA A 617 19.17 11.36 -30.51
C ALA A 617 20.33 11.35 -29.50
N ARG A 618 20.03 11.32 -28.20
CA ARG A 618 20.99 11.49 -27.10
C ARG A 618 20.99 10.35 -26.10
N ASP A 619 19.81 9.85 -25.78
CA ASP A 619 19.63 8.80 -24.79
C ASP A 619 19.76 7.41 -25.44
N GLY A 620 19.89 6.40 -24.58
CA GLY A 620 19.84 5.00 -24.96
C GLY A 620 18.43 4.54 -25.29
N ALA A 621 18.15 3.26 -25.07
CA ALA A 621 16.81 2.71 -25.28
C ALA A 621 16.38 1.80 -24.14
N VAL A 622 15.09 1.85 -23.80
CA VAL A 622 14.49 0.84 -22.93
C VAL A 622 13.74 -0.14 -23.82
N LEU A 623 13.96 -1.44 -23.60
CA LEU A 623 13.13 -2.52 -24.16
C LEU A 623 12.31 -3.13 -23.03
N PRO A 624 11.04 -2.71 -22.84
CA PRO A 624 10.17 -3.32 -21.85
C PRO A 624 9.74 -4.71 -22.32
N ILE A 625 9.86 -5.70 -21.44
CA ILE A 625 9.42 -7.07 -21.64
C ILE A 625 8.39 -7.37 -20.55
N LEU A 626 7.10 -7.26 -20.88
CA LEU A 626 6.01 -7.63 -19.98
C LEU A 626 5.99 -9.15 -19.86
N HIS A 627 6.45 -9.65 -18.71
CA HIS A 627 6.46 -11.07 -18.38
C HIS A 627 5.07 -11.51 -17.92
N LEU A 628 4.23 -11.80 -18.93
CA LEU A 628 2.82 -12.13 -18.79
C LEU A 628 2.60 -13.60 -18.45
N ASN A 629 3.09 -14.02 -17.28
CA ASN A 629 2.97 -15.42 -16.86
C ASN A 629 1.61 -15.80 -16.24
N GLY A 630 0.70 -14.81 -16.13
CA GLY A 630 -0.71 -14.97 -15.86
C GLY A 630 -1.09 -14.92 -14.39
N TYR A 631 -0.12 -14.87 -13.47
CA TYR A 631 -0.37 -14.98 -12.03
C TYR A 631 0.64 -14.19 -11.18
N LYS A 632 0.16 -13.67 -10.05
CA LYS A 632 0.97 -13.12 -8.94
C LYS A 632 1.08 -14.14 -7.79
N ILE A 633 1.06 -13.74 -6.53
CA ILE A 633 1.29 -14.65 -5.39
C ILE A 633 0.21 -15.74 -5.32
N ALA A 634 -1.05 -15.33 -5.29
CA ALA A 634 -2.20 -16.22 -5.09
C ALA A 634 -3.39 -15.87 -6.00
N ASN A 635 -3.18 -15.01 -6.99
CA ASN A 635 -4.22 -14.51 -7.89
C ASN A 635 -3.72 -14.52 -9.33
N PRO A 636 -4.62 -14.57 -10.32
CA PRO A 636 -4.25 -14.14 -11.66
C PRO A 636 -3.89 -12.64 -11.69
N THR A 637 -3.31 -12.20 -12.79
CA THR A 637 -2.99 -10.78 -13.02
C THR A 637 -4.02 -10.14 -13.95
N LEU A 638 -4.26 -8.83 -13.78
CA LEU A 638 -5.22 -8.08 -14.60
C LEU A 638 -4.85 -8.17 -16.08
N LEU A 639 -3.61 -7.83 -16.42
CA LEU A 639 -3.10 -7.92 -17.80
C LEU A 639 -3.02 -9.37 -18.28
N GLY A 640 -2.77 -10.34 -17.38
CA GLY A 640 -2.74 -11.76 -17.72
C GLY A 640 -4.10 -12.31 -18.15
N ARG A 641 -5.20 -11.61 -17.84
CA ARG A 641 -6.57 -11.95 -18.25
C ARG A 641 -7.13 -11.04 -19.35
N ALA A 642 -6.40 -10.00 -19.73
CA ALA A 642 -6.79 -9.12 -20.83
C ALA A 642 -6.64 -9.84 -22.18
N THR A 643 -7.48 -9.46 -23.14
CA THR A 643 -7.35 -9.93 -24.52
C THR A 643 -6.12 -9.30 -25.18
N ASP A 644 -5.58 -9.94 -26.22
CA ASP A 644 -4.44 -9.36 -26.95
C ASP A 644 -4.80 -8.03 -27.63
N GLU A 645 -6.07 -7.86 -28.01
CA GLU A 645 -6.58 -6.59 -28.56
C GLU A 645 -6.53 -5.48 -27.50
N ASP A 646 -7.01 -5.74 -26.28
CA ASP A 646 -6.96 -4.77 -25.18
C ASP A 646 -5.51 -4.42 -24.80
N LEU A 647 -4.62 -5.42 -24.75
CA LEU A 647 -3.20 -5.20 -24.49
C LEU A 647 -2.56 -4.36 -25.60
N ARG A 648 -2.90 -4.63 -26.88
CA ARG A 648 -2.44 -3.82 -28.00
C ARG A 648 -2.92 -2.39 -27.87
N HIS A 649 -4.20 -2.16 -27.63
CA HIS A 649 -4.78 -0.84 -27.47
C HIS A 649 -4.14 -0.07 -26.31
N LEU A 650 -3.93 -0.72 -25.17
CA LEU A 650 -3.28 -0.12 -24.01
C LEU A 650 -1.86 0.37 -24.34
N PHE A 651 -0.99 -0.52 -24.85
CA PHE A 651 0.40 -0.17 -25.10
C PHE A 651 0.58 0.76 -26.31
N ILE A 652 -0.27 0.65 -27.33
CA ILE A 652 -0.35 1.64 -28.40
C ILE A 652 -0.75 3.01 -27.84
N GLY A 653 -1.71 3.05 -26.92
CA GLY A 653 -2.15 4.27 -26.23
C GLY A 653 -1.03 4.90 -25.40
N TYR A 654 -0.17 4.09 -24.77
CA TYR A 654 1.03 4.59 -24.11
C TYR A 654 2.14 5.05 -25.06
N GLY A 655 2.07 4.75 -26.35
CA GLY A 655 3.08 5.12 -27.34
C GLY A 655 4.15 4.05 -27.57
N TYR A 656 3.80 2.77 -27.42
CA TYR A 656 4.67 1.64 -27.76
C TYR A 656 4.19 0.88 -29.00
N GLU A 657 5.08 0.05 -29.54
CA GLU A 657 4.82 -0.95 -30.57
C GLU A 657 4.89 -2.36 -29.94
N PRO A 658 3.74 -3.00 -29.64
CA PRO A 658 3.72 -4.26 -28.91
C PRO A 658 3.93 -5.50 -29.81
N PHE A 659 4.96 -6.28 -29.50
CA PHE A 659 5.27 -7.58 -30.10
C PHE A 659 4.89 -8.72 -29.15
N PHE A 660 4.26 -9.78 -29.65
CA PHE A 660 3.76 -10.88 -28.82
C PHE A 660 4.62 -12.14 -29.04
N VAL A 661 5.04 -12.76 -27.93
CA VAL A 661 5.73 -14.07 -27.92
C VAL A 661 4.98 -14.97 -26.94
N GLU A 662 4.30 -15.99 -27.47
CA GLU A 662 3.27 -16.72 -26.71
C GLU A 662 3.34 -18.23 -26.92
N GLY A 663 3.22 -18.99 -25.83
CA GLY A 663 3.18 -20.44 -25.86
C GLY A 663 3.94 -21.11 -24.72
N SER A 664 4.11 -22.43 -24.83
CA SER A 664 4.77 -23.26 -23.82
C SER A 664 5.74 -24.29 -24.40
N GLU A 665 5.81 -24.43 -25.72
CA GLU A 665 6.69 -25.42 -26.38
C GLU A 665 8.09 -24.81 -26.61
N PRO A 666 9.15 -25.29 -25.92
CA PRO A 666 10.47 -24.65 -25.88
C PRO A 666 11.03 -24.28 -27.25
N HIS A 667 11.09 -25.23 -28.19
CA HIS A 667 11.68 -24.98 -29.51
C HIS A 667 10.93 -23.92 -30.31
N LYS A 668 9.59 -23.90 -30.24
CA LYS A 668 8.77 -22.88 -30.92
C LYS A 668 8.94 -21.52 -30.25
N MET A 669 8.97 -21.49 -28.92
CA MET A 669 9.20 -20.28 -28.15
C MET A 669 10.59 -19.69 -28.42
N HIS A 670 11.64 -20.51 -28.53
CA HIS A 670 12.98 -20.04 -28.88
C HIS A 670 13.01 -19.39 -30.27
N GLN A 671 12.39 -20.02 -31.28
CA GLN A 671 12.30 -19.44 -32.62
C GLN A 671 11.51 -18.11 -32.61
N ALA A 672 10.38 -18.06 -31.92
CA ALA A 672 9.54 -16.87 -31.82
C ALA A 672 10.27 -15.72 -31.10
N MET A 673 10.92 -16.01 -29.96
CA MET A 673 11.65 -15.00 -29.19
C MET A 673 12.85 -14.47 -29.97
N ALA A 674 13.63 -15.35 -30.62
CA ALA A 674 14.75 -14.93 -31.46
C ALA A 674 14.27 -14.00 -32.59
N ALA A 675 13.22 -14.39 -33.32
CA ALA A 675 12.66 -13.57 -34.39
C ALA A 675 12.14 -12.21 -33.89
N THR A 676 11.46 -12.18 -32.74
CA THR A 676 10.95 -10.94 -32.14
C THR A 676 12.09 -10.05 -31.63
N PHE A 677 13.16 -10.62 -31.08
CA PHE A 677 14.33 -9.86 -30.66
C PHE A 677 15.05 -9.24 -31.87
N GLU A 678 15.26 -9.97 -32.97
CA GLU A 678 15.84 -9.36 -34.19
C GLU A 678 15.01 -8.13 -34.62
N GLN A 679 13.67 -8.26 -34.66
CA GLN A 679 12.76 -7.17 -35.02
C GLN A 679 12.81 -5.99 -34.04
N ALA A 680 12.71 -6.25 -32.74
CA ALA A 680 12.70 -5.20 -31.72
C ALA A 680 14.02 -4.40 -31.71
N PHE A 681 15.17 -5.08 -31.82
CA PHE A 681 16.46 -4.40 -31.85
C PHE A 681 16.74 -3.71 -33.18
N ASP A 682 16.26 -4.23 -34.31
CA ASP A 682 16.25 -3.49 -35.58
C ASP A 682 15.42 -2.22 -35.49
N ARG A 683 14.26 -2.29 -34.82
CA ARG A 683 13.39 -1.13 -34.61
C ARG A 683 14.05 -0.07 -33.72
N ILE A 684 14.65 -0.46 -32.60
CA ILE A 684 15.43 0.44 -31.72
C ILE A 684 16.52 1.15 -32.54
N ARG A 685 17.32 0.39 -33.30
CA ARG A 685 18.42 0.94 -34.09
C ARG A 685 17.92 1.87 -35.20
N ALA A 686 16.78 1.55 -35.83
CA ALA A 686 16.17 2.41 -36.83
C ALA A 686 15.74 3.75 -36.23
N ILE A 687 15.05 3.73 -35.08
CA ILE A 687 14.63 4.93 -34.33
C ILE A 687 15.83 5.82 -33.99
N GLN A 688 16.87 5.24 -33.38
CA GLN A 688 18.08 5.97 -33.02
C GLN A 688 18.81 6.53 -34.24
N ARG A 689 18.92 5.74 -35.33
CA ARG A 689 19.57 6.20 -36.57
C ARG A 689 18.80 7.37 -37.20
N GLU A 690 17.47 7.28 -37.28
CA GLU A 690 16.62 8.34 -37.83
C GLU A 690 16.78 9.64 -37.04
N ALA A 691 16.76 9.55 -35.70
CA ALA A 691 16.92 10.72 -34.83
C ALA A 691 18.34 11.34 -34.91
N ARG A 692 19.39 10.52 -34.91
CA ARG A 692 20.79 10.98 -34.92
C ARG A 692 21.26 11.55 -36.26
N HIS A 693 20.59 11.21 -37.37
CA HIS A 693 20.94 11.71 -38.71
C HIS A 693 20.06 12.88 -39.17
N GLY A 694 19.28 13.50 -38.28
CA GLY A 694 18.56 14.74 -38.54
C GLY A 694 17.36 14.61 -39.48
N ALA A 695 16.79 13.40 -39.62
CA ALA A 695 15.54 13.24 -40.35
C ALA A 695 14.37 13.88 -39.56
N PRO A 696 13.47 14.66 -40.18
CA PRO A 696 12.26 15.15 -39.52
C PRO A 696 11.35 13.95 -39.22
N GLY A 697 11.49 13.37 -38.03
CA GLY A 697 10.76 12.21 -37.57
C GLY A 697 9.65 12.55 -36.57
N ASN A 698 8.83 11.56 -36.23
CA ASN A 698 7.98 11.61 -35.06
C ASN A 698 8.87 11.69 -33.79
N PHE A 699 8.84 12.84 -33.11
CA PHE A 699 9.69 13.12 -31.95
C PHE A 699 9.40 12.22 -30.74
N CYS A 700 8.22 11.61 -30.66
CA CYS A 700 7.89 10.57 -29.71
C CYS A 700 7.68 9.25 -30.47
N PRO A 701 8.76 8.53 -30.85
CA PRO A 701 8.65 7.31 -31.64
C PRO A 701 7.92 6.22 -30.86
N ARG A 702 7.25 5.32 -31.58
CA ARG A 702 6.68 4.12 -30.95
C ARG A 702 7.79 3.11 -30.67
N TRP A 703 8.28 3.12 -29.44
CA TRP A 703 9.32 2.20 -28.99
C TRP A 703 8.80 0.76 -28.94
N PRO A 704 9.59 -0.24 -29.37
CA PRO A 704 9.17 -1.62 -29.28
C PRO A 704 9.03 -2.06 -27.83
N MET A 705 7.99 -2.82 -27.53
CA MET A 705 7.85 -3.55 -26.28
C MET A 705 7.41 -4.98 -26.56
N ILE A 706 7.75 -5.91 -25.68
CA ILE A 706 7.46 -7.34 -25.86
C ILE A 706 6.47 -7.79 -24.79
N VAL A 707 5.34 -8.33 -25.21
CA VAL A 707 4.43 -9.11 -24.38
C VAL A 707 4.88 -10.57 -24.45
N PHE A 708 5.52 -11.04 -23.38
CA PHE A 708 6.03 -12.41 -23.27
C PHE A 708 5.08 -13.27 -22.42
N ARG A 709 4.22 -14.05 -23.08
CA ARG A 709 3.20 -14.89 -22.44
C ARG A 709 3.68 -16.35 -22.36
N SER A 710 4.17 -16.75 -21.19
CA SER A 710 4.64 -18.11 -20.90
C SER A 710 4.04 -18.64 -19.59
N PRO A 711 3.96 -19.95 -19.34
CA PRO A 711 3.38 -20.47 -18.10
C PRO A 711 4.17 -20.05 -16.85
N LYS A 712 3.51 -19.58 -15.79
CA LYS A 712 4.19 -19.43 -14.50
C LYS A 712 4.73 -20.77 -13.99
N GLY A 713 6.00 -20.81 -13.59
CA GLY A 713 6.68 -22.04 -13.18
C GLY A 713 7.03 -22.98 -14.33
N TRP A 714 7.10 -22.45 -15.56
CA TRP A 714 7.38 -23.20 -16.80
C TRP A 714 8.51 -24.21 -16.63
N THR A 715 8.35 -25.42 -17.17
CA THR A 715 9.27 -26.58 -17.08
C THR A 715 9.33 -27.26 -15.71
N GLY A 716 8.63 -26.71 -14.71
CA GLY A 716 8.48 -27.31 -13.38
C GLY A 716 7.48 -28.47 -13.34
N PRO A 717 7.22 -29.02 -12.14
CA PRO A 717 6.16 -30.01 -11.95
C PRO A 717 4.81 -29.45 -12.39
N LYS A 718 4.08 -30.20 -13.22
CA LYS A 718 2.74 -29.81 -13.68
C LYS A 718 1.72 -29.87 -12.55
N GLU A 719 1.87 -30.89 -11.69
CA GLU A 719 1.00 -31.18 -10.57
C GLU A 719 1.83 -31.69 -9.39
N VAL A 720 1.43 -31.33 -8.18
CA VAL A 720 1.97 -31.86 -6.91
C VAL A 720 0.75 -32.12 -6.01
N ASP A 721 0.65 -33.33 -5.45
CA ASP A 721 -0.46 -33.73 -4.57
C ASP A 721 -1.86 -33.51 -5.15
N GLY A 722 -2.09 -33.82 -6.42
CA GLY A 722 -3.39 -33.59 -7.06
C GLY A 722 -3.67 -32.14 -7.46
N LYS A 723 -2.73 -31.22 -7.19
CA LYS A 723 -2.93 -29.78 -7.38
C LYS A 723 -2.06 -29.24 -8.51
N ARG A 724 -2.69 -28.55 -9.45
CA ARG A 724 -1.99 -27.85 -10.54
C ARG A 724 -0.96 -26.85 -10.01
N VAL A 725 0.24 -26.89 -10.58
CA VAL A 725 1.40 -26.06 -10.23
C VAL A 725 1.86 -25.24 -11.44
N GLU A 726 2.32 -25.87 -12.53
CA GLU A 726 2.72 -25.16 -13.75
C GLU A 726 1.53 -24.42 -14.39
N GLY A 727 1.80 -23.19 -14.85
CA GLY A 727 0.79 -22.28 -15.38
C GLY A 727 -0.25 -21.90 -14.33
N PHE A 728 0.13 -21.86 -13.05
CA PHE A 728 -0.74 -21.52 -11.93
C PHE A 728 0.03 -20.80 -10.81
N TRP A 729 -0.68 -20.10 -9.92
CA TRP A 729 -0.04 -19.31 -8.85
C TRP A 729 0.74 -20.15 -7.85
N ARG A 730 0.42 -21.44 -7.70
CA ARG A 730 1.12 -22.36 -6.77
C ARG A 730 2.61 -22.53 -7.10
N ALA A 731 3.02 -22.26 -8.34
CA ALA A 731 4.42 -22.25 -8.71
C ALA A 731 5.20 -21.04 -8.14
N HIS A 732 4.55 -20.03 -7.56
CA HIS A 732 5.17 -18.74 -7.24
C HIS A 732 6.39 -18.85 -6.31
N GLN A 733 6.26 -19.52 -5.16
CA GLN A 733 7.36 -19.73 -4.21
C GLN A 733 8.06 -21.07 -4.47
N VAL A 734 7.86 -22.05 -3.60
CA VAL A 734 8.49 -23.37 -3.63
C VAL A 734 7.44 -24.41 -4.06
N PRO A 735 7.50 -24.94 -5.30
CA PRO A 735 6.47 -25.83 -5.84
C PRO A 735 6.29 -27.16 -5.09
N VAL A 736 7.40 -27.74 -4.62
CA VAL A 736 7.42 -28.99 -3.85
C VAL A 736 7.99 -28.68 -2.47
N SER A 737 7.17 -28.68 -1.42
CA SER A 737 7.53 -28.04 -0.14
C SER A 737 8.10 -28.99 0.93
N ASN A 738 7.91 -30.31 0.82
CA ASN A 738 8.33 -31.27 1.85
C ASN A 738 9.42 -32.26 1.39
N CYS A 739 10.34 -31.81 0.52
CA CYS A 739 11.35 -32.71 -0.07
C CYS A 739 12.32 -33.33 0.95
N ARG A 740 12.47 -32.79 2.17
CA ARG A 740 13.40 -33.32 3.17
C ARG A 740 12.81 -34.48 3.96
N ASP A 741 11.54 -34.42 4.33
CA ASP A 741 10.90 -35.42 5.19
C ASP A 741 9.99 -36.39 4.43
N ASP A 742 9.58 -36.04 3.21
CA ASP A 742 8.74 -36.89 2.34
C ASP A 742 9.53 -37.45 1.15
N ALA A 743 9.58 -38.78 1.04
CA ALA A 743 10.30 -39.48 -0.03
C ALA A 743 9.65 -39.31 -1.41
N GLY A 744 8.32 -39.20 -1.48
CA GLY A 744 7.59 -38.92 -2.72
C GLY A 744 7.88 -37.52 -3.25
N HIS A 745 7.84 -36.51 -2.39
CA HIS A 745 8.23 -35.13 -2.75
C HIS A 745 9.70 -35.06 -3.17
N ARG A 746 10.59 -35.78 -2.47
CA ARG A 746 12.00 -35.88 -2.86
C ARG A 746 12.15 -36.51 -4.25
N LYS A 747 11.34 -37.51 -4.58
CA LYS A 747 11.36 -38.14 -5.90
C LYS A 747 10.87 -37.18 -6.99
N ILE A 748 9.81 -36.41 -6.74
CA ILE A 748 9.35 -35.36 -7.66
C ILE A 748 10.47 -34.35 -7.94
N LEU A 749 11.20 -33.91 -6.91
CA LEU A 749 12.35 -33.02 -7.09
C LEU A 749 13.47 -33.67 -7.91
N GLU A 750 13.82 -34.93 -7.61
CA GLU A 750 14.84 -35.67 -8.36
C GLU A 750 14.48 -35.79 -9.84
N ASP A 751 13.25 -36.22 -10.14
CA ASP A 751 12.75 -36.36 -11.52
C ASP A 751 12.71 -35.02 -12.25
N TRP A 752 12.30 -33.97 -11.56
CA TRP A 752 12.29 -32.62 -12.11
C TRP A 752 13.71 -32.13 -12.44
N MET A 753 14.68 -32.30 -11.53
CA MET A 753 16.06 -31.91 -11.83
C MET A 753 16.69 -32.78 -12.92
N GLN A 754 16.36 -34.08 -12.97
CA GLN A 754 16.82 -35.00 -14.01
C GLN A 754 16.23 -34.68 -15.39
N SER A 755 15.02 -34.11 -15.48
CA SER A 755 14.39 -33.74 -16.75
C SER A 755 15.17 -32.68 -17.53
N TYR A 756 16.08 -31.96 -16.87
CA TYR A 756 17.01 -31.03 -17.51
C TYR A 756 18.27 -31.71 -18.08
N ASP A 757 18.45 -33.03 -17.94
CA ASP A 757 19.63 -33.82 -18.34
C ASP A 757 20.98 -33.18 -17.93
N PRO A 758 21.31 -33.06 -16.64
CA PRO A 758 22.53 -32.36 -16.20
C PRO A 758 23.83 -32.89 -16.82
N GLN A 759 23.91 -34.18 -17.15
CA GLN A 759 25.03 -34.79 -17.89
C GLN A 759 25.21 -34.25 -19.31
N ASP A 760 24.13 -33.72 -19.90
CA ASP A 760 24.20 -33.03 -21.17
C ASP A 760 24.63 -31.57 -21.01
N LEU A 761 24.52 -30.98 -19.81
CA LEU A 761 24.79 -29.57 -19.56
C LEU A 761 26.19 -29.32 -18.98
N PHE A 762 26.62 -30.18 -18.07
CA PHE A 762 27.87 -30.07 -17.34
C PHE A 762 28.80 -31.26 -17.63
N ASP A 763 30.11 -31.03 -17.56
CA ASP A 763 31.11 -32.10 -17.66
C ASP A 763 31.23 -32.91 -16.36
N THR A 764 32.11 -33.92 -16.34
CA THR A 764 32.32 -34.76 -15.16
C THR A 764 32.86 -34.00 -13.95
N ASN A 765 33.46 -32.82 -14.14
CA ASN A 765 33.98 -31.95 -13.08
C ASN A 765 32.94 -30.91 -12.62
N GLY A 766 31.74 -30.89 -13.21
CA GLY A 766 30.69 -29.91 -12.93
C GLY A 766 30.89 -28.56 -13.60
N ARG A 767 31.74 -28.48 -14.64
CA ARG A 767 31.91 -27.28 -15.46
C ARG A 767 30.82 -27.23 -16.51
N LEU A 768 30.32 -26.02 -16.81
CA LEU A 768 29.44 -25.85 -17.98
C LEU A 768 30.19 -26.29 -19.24
N LYS A 769 29.56 -27.09 -20.10
CA LYS A 769 30.21 -27.54 -21.33
C LYS A 769 30.60 -26.35 -22.21
N GLU A 770 31.77 -26.45 -22.85
CA GLU A 770 32.38 -25.34 -23.60
C GLU A 770 31.46 -24.73 -24.66
N ALA A 771 30.71 -25.58 -25.40
CA ALA A 771 29.77 -25.12 -26.41
C ALA A 771 28.61 -24.29 -25.84
N LEU A 772 28.23 -24.50 -24.57
CA LEU A 772 27.23 -23.70 -23.86
C LEU A 772 27.85 -22.45 -23.25
N ARG A 773 29.07 -22.54 -22.71
CA ARG A 773 29.82 -21.38 -22.21
C ARG A 773 30.03 -20.33 -23.29
N ALA A 774 30.35 -20.77 -24.51
CA ALA A 774 30.50 -19.91 -25.68
C ALA A 774 29.22 -19.15 -26.08
N LEU A 775 28.06 -19.47 -25.48
CA LEU A 775 26.84 -18.72 -25.71
C LEU A 775 26.77 -17.40 -24.95
N ALA A 776 27.50 -17.26 -23.85
CA ALA A 776 27.57 -16.00 -23.12
C ALA A 776 28.43 -14.96 -23.87
N PRO A 777 28.16 -13.65 -23.73
CA PRO A 777 29.06 -12.61 -24.18
C PRO A 777 30.42 -12.67 -23.48
N MET A 778 31.39 -11.89 -23.95
CA MET A 778 32.74 -11.82 -23.38
C MET A 778 33.01 -10.46 -22.71
N GLY A 779 33.87 -10.45 -21.69
CA GLY A 779 34.33 -9.21 -21.04
C GLY A 779 33.18 -8.37 -20.47
N GLN A 780 33.20 -7.07 -20.74
CA GLN A 780 32.21 -6.10 -20.25
C GLN A 780 30.86 -6.15 -21.01
N ARG A 781 30.74 -6.96 -22.07
CA ARG A 781 29.46 -7.19 -22.76
C ARG A 781 28.56 -8.19 -22.04
N ARG A 782 29.10 -8.94 -21.08
CA ARG A 782 28.31 -9.79 -20.18
C ARG A 782 27.43 -8.90 -19.33
N MET A 783 26.14 -9.20 -19.21
CA MET A 783 25.22 -8.34 -18.45
C MET A 783 25.61 -8.27 -16.96
N GLY A 784 26.22 -9.32 -16.40
CA GLY A 784 26.76 -9.31 -15.04
C GLY A 784 28.00 -8.42 -14.84
N ALA A 785 28.78 -8.19 -15.91
CA ALA A 785 30.06 -7.46 -15.88
C ALA A 785 29.99 -6.07 -16.53
N ASN A 786 28.81 -5.68 -17.01
CA ASN A 786 28.59 -4.40 -17.65
C ASN A 786 28.88 -3.25 -16.66
N PRO A 787 29.74 -2.28 -16.99
CA PRO A 787 30.10 -1.19 -16.08
C PRO A 787 28.90 -0.30 -15.70
N HIS A 788 27.86 -0.22 -16.53
CA HIS A 788 26.63 0.50 -16.17
C HIS A 788 25.88 -0.16 -15.00
N ALA A 789 26.09 -1.46 -14.76
CA ALA A 789 25.55 -2.14 -13.59
C ALA A 789 26.39 -1.97 -12.31
N ASN A 790 27.52 -1.28 -12.43
CA ASN A 790 28.41 -0.86 -11.36
C ASN A 790 28.84 0.58 -11.62
N GLY A 791 27.86 1.49 -11.72
CA GLY A 791 28.03 2.84 -12.26
C GLY A 791 29.07 3.71 -11.55
N GLY A 792 29.48 3.37 -10.33
CA GLY A 792 30.63 4.00 -9.68
C GLY A 792 31.95 3.85 -10.44
N LEU A 793 32.06 2.86 -11.34
CA LEU A 793 33.18 2.72 -12.29
C LEU A 793 33.15 3.79 -13.40
N LEU A 794 31.97 4.31 -13.71
CA LEU A 794 31.72 5.31 -14.75
C LEU A 794 31.60 6.72 -14.18
N ARG A 795 31.44 6.84 -12.85
CA ARG A 795 31.24 8.11 -12.16
C ARG A 795 32.43 9.05 -12.37
N GLN A 796 32.13 10.21 -12.91
CA GLN A 796 33.04 11.36 -13.00
C GLN A 796 32.69 12.35 -11.90
N GLU A 797 33.67 13.11 -11.39
CA GLU A 797 33.37 14.17 -10.43
C GLU A 797 32.57 15.29 -11.11
N LEU A 798 31.60 15.85 -10.38
CA LEU A 798 30.80 16.98 -10.85
C LEU A 798 31.61 18.26 -10.74
N VAL A 799 31.68 19.05 -11.83
CA VAL A 799 32.34 20.35 -11.80
C VAL A 799 31.33 21.39 -11.29
N THR A 800 31.61 22.02 -10.16
CA THR A 800 30.73 23.07 -9.61
C THR A 800 31.38 24.46 -9.67
N PRO A 801 30.59 25.54 -9.80
CA PRO A 801 31.14 26.89 -9.76
C PRO A 801 31.54 27.27 -8.33
N ALA A 802 32.28 28.37 -8.16
CA ALA A 802 32.64 28.86 -6.83
C ALA A 802 31.41 29.45 -6.12
N ILE A 803 31.15 29.05 -4.88
CA ILE A 803 29.99 29.53 -4.12
C ILE A 803 30.04 31.04 -3.83
N ASP A 804 31.25 31.62 -3.75
CA ASP A 804 31.45 33.06 -3.50
C ASP A 804 30.85 33.94 -4.60
N ASP A 805 30.77 33.44 -5.84
CA ASP A 805 30.22 34.19 -6.98
C ASP A 805 28.69 34.39 -6.87
N TYR A 806 28.01 33.61 -6.02
CA TYR A 806 26.57 33.67 -5.79
C TYR A 806 26.22 34.17 -4.38
N ALA A 807 27.23 34.48 -3.57
CA ALA A 807 27.02 34.87 -2.18
C ALA A 807 26.12 36.10 -2.05
N VAL A 808 25.11 36.01 -1.19
CA VAL A 808 24.29 37.16 -0.82
C VAL A 808 25.10 38.05 0.11
N ALA A 809 25.25 39.33 -0.27
CA ALA A 809 25.98 40.29 0.54
C ALA A 809 25.22 40.65 1.83
N VAL A 810 25.72 40.17 2.97
CA VAL A 810 25.20 40.48 4.30
C VAL A 810 26.10 41.53 4.96
N LYS A 811 25.77 42.82 4.76
CA LYS A 811 26.45 43.94 5.41
C LYS A 811 25.99 44.14 6.85
N GLU A 812 24.69 44.00 7.06
CA GLU A 812 24.03 44.05 8.35
C GLU A 812 23.10 42.84 8.43
N ARG A 813 23.20 42.08 9.52
CA ARG A 813 22.43 40.84 9.70
C ARG A 813 20.95 41.14 9.83
N GLY A 814 20.11 40.26 9.32
CA GLY A 814 18.65 40.37 9.47
C GLY A 814 18.05 41.62 8.83
N ARG A 815 18.69 42.16 7.78
CA ARG A 815 18.25 43.36 7.06
C ARG A 815 18.21 43.22 5.55
N THR A 816 19.07 42.38 4.98
CA THR A 816 18.96 41.94 3.59
C THR A 816 17.88 40.86 3.50
N MET A 817 16.99 40.98 2.51
CA MET A 817 16.04 39.93 2.15
C MET A 817 16.46 39.29 0.82
N ALA A 818 16.35 37.97 0.72
CA ALA A 818 16.56 37.21 -0.49
C ALA A 818 15.63 35.98 -0.52
N GLN A 819 15.48 35.34 -1.68
CA GLN A 819 14.82 34.05 -1.81
C GLN A 819 15.90 32.98 -1.96
N SER A 820 16.11 32.16 -0.93
CA SER A 820 17.29 31.28 -0.87
C SER A 820 17.35 30.28 -2.03
N THR A 821 16.22 29.66 -2.41
CA THR A 821 16.19 28.75 -3.56
C THR A 821 16.38 29.43 -4.91
N GLU A 822 16.04 30.71 -5.07
CA GLU A 822 16.33 31.48 -6.30
C GLU A 822 17.83 31.66 -6.51
N ILE A 823 18.56 31.96 -5.44
CA ILE A 823 20.03 32.06 -5.46
C ILE A 823 20.64 30.70 -5.79
N LEU A 824 20.13 29.61 -5.20
CA LEU A 824 20.54 28.25 -5.55
C LEU A 824 20.25 27.93 -7.03
N GLY A 825 19.14 28.41 -7.59
CA GLY A 825 18.82 28.29 -9.02
C GLY A 825 19.95 28.83 -9.92
N HIS A 826 20.50 30.01 -9.60
CA HIS A 826 21.61 30.60 -10.37
C HIS A 826 22.88 29.74 -10.30
N TYR A 827 23.17 29.18 -9.12
CA TYR A 827 24.30 28.26 -8.94
C TYR A 827 24.11 26.95 -9.72
N LEU A 828 22.88 26.41 -9.74
CA LEU A 828 22.55 25.19 -10.48
C LEU A 828 22.56 25.41 -12.01
N ARG A 829 22.16 26.60 -12.48
CA ARG A 829 22.27 27.01 -13.88
C ARG A 829 23.71 26.87 -14.36
N ASP A 830 24.66 27.44 -13.62
CA ASP A 830 26.06 27.41 -14.04
C ASP A 830 26.71 26.04 -13.80
N THR A 831 26.22 25.27 -12.82
CA THR A 831 26.56 23.84 -12.68
C THR A 831 26.14 23.05 -13.92
N LEU A 832 24.94 23.28 -14.48
CA LEU A 832 24.52 22.65 -15.73
C LEU A 832 25.43 23.06 -16.90
N THR A 833 25.78 24.35 -17.01
CA THR A 833 26.69 24.84 -18.07
C THR A 833 28.08 24.20 -17.98
N LEU A 834 28.67 24.15 -16.79
CA LEU A 834 30.01 23.58 -16.57
C LEU A 834 30.10 22.08 -16.88
N ASN A 835 28.96 21.38 -16.86
CA ASN A 835 28.87 19.95 -17.11
C ASN A 835 28.15 19.60 -18.43
N ALA A 836 27.90 20.59 -19.30
CA ALA A 836 27.16 20.39 -20.54
C ALA A 836 27.84 19.39 -21.49
N ASP A 837 29.17 19.49 -21.64
CA ASP A 837 29.97 18.60 -22.49
C ASP A 837 29.97 17.14 -22.01
N GLY A 838 29.96 16.94 -20.68
CA GLY A 838 29.92 15.62 -20.05
C GLY A 838 28.52 15.05 -19.88
N ALA A 839 27.48 15.87 -20.06
CA ALA A 839 26.07 15.51 -19.91
C ALA A 839 25.76 14.74 -18.60
N ASN A 840 26.44 15.07 -17.50
CA ASN A 840 26.50 14.22 -16.30
C ASN A 840 25.61 14.71 -15.12
N PHE A 841 24.79 15.76 -15.31
CA PHE A 841 23.92 16.34 -14.29
C PHE A 841 22.51 16.62 -14.82
N ARG A 842 21.50 16.28 -14.01
CA ARG A 842 20.08 16.57 -14.28
C ARG A 842 19.34 17.06 -13.02
N ILE A 843 18.29 17.83 -13.26
CA ILE A 843 17.35 18.28 -12.23
C ILE A 843 16.01 17.60 -12.44
N PHE A 844 15.39 17.14 -11.36
CA PHE A 844 14.11 16.45 -11.36
C PHE A 844 13.13 17.22 -10.46
N GLY A 845 11.88 17.35 -10.88
CA GLY A 845 10.84 18.02 -10.09
C GLY A 845 9.44 17.62 -10.54
N PRO A 846 8.47 17.42 -9.63
CA PRO A 846 7.18 16.91 -10.01
C PRO A 846 6.23 18.02 -10.47
N ASP A 847 6.59 18.73 -11.56
CA ASP A 847 5.92 19.96 -12.03
C ASP A 847 6.10 21.16 -11.07
N GLU A 848 7.26 21.24 -10.42
CA GLU A 848 7.49 22.19 -9.33
C GLU A 848 8.79 22.99 -9.45
N THR A 849 9.64 22.75 -10.46
CA THR A 849 10.96 23.40 -10.57
C THR A 849 10.85 24.93 -10.55
N GLU A 850 9.91 25.48 -11.33
CA GLU A 850 9.62 26.91 -11.36
C GLU A 850 9.02 27.39 -10.03
N SER A 851 8.05 26.64 -9.49
CA SER A 851 7.38 26.97 -8.23
C SER A 851 8.36 27.00 -7.06
N ASN A 852 9.35 26.11 -7.05
CA ASN A 852 10.43 26.01 -6.08
C ASN A 852 11.53 27.06 -6.30
N ARG A 853 11.32 28.00 -7.24
CA ARG A 853 12.20 29.13 -7.60
C ARG A 853 13.53 28.70 -8.20
N LEU A 854 13.59 27.54 -8.85
CA LEU A 854 14.77 27.11 -9.60
C LEU A 854 14.72 27.55 -11.07
N GLY A 855 13.82 28.46 -11.45
CA GLY A 855 13.54 28.82 -12.84
C GLY A 855 14.71 29.38 -13.64
N SER A 856 15.75 29.93 -12.99
CA SER A 856 16.95 30.42 -13.67
C SER A 856 17.75 29.33 -14.39
N VAL A 857 17.55 28.06 -14.06
CA VAL A 857 18.11 26.95 -14.85
C VAL A 857 17.59 26.96 -16.29
N PHE A 858 16.39 27.51 -16.53
CA PHE A 858 15.80 27.60 -17.86
C PHE A 858 16.46 28.65 -18.78
N GLU A 859 17.43 29.41 -18.27
CA GLU A 859 18.27 30.30 -19.08
C GLU A 859 19.27 29.53 -19.95
N VAL A 860 19.64 28.31 -19.55
CA VAL A 860 20.69 27.50 -20.21
C VAL A 860 20.20 26.13 -20.66
N THR A 861 18.98 25.75 -20.31
CA THR A 861 18.35 24.48 -20.67
C THR A 861 16.83 24.61 -20.68
N ASP A 862 16.13 23.55 -21.11
CA ASP A 862 14.69 23.42 -21.02
C ASP A 862 14.27 22.18 -20.20
N ARG A 863 12.97 22.02 -20.01
CA ARG A 863 12.33 20.76 -19.60
C ARG A 863 12.32 19.79 -20.77
N VAL A 864 12.65 18.53 -20.50
CA VAL A 864 12.56 17.47 -21.51
C VAL A 864 11.10 17.17 -21.82
N TRP A 865 10.76 17.20 -23.10
CA TRP A 865 9.42 16.86 -23.58
C TRP A 865 9.55 16.21 -24.97
N MET A 866 8.91 15.07 -25.25
CA MET A 866 8.91 14.41 -26.57
C MET A 866 7.59 14.55 -27.35
N GLU A 867 6.50 14.90 -26.66
CA GLU A 867 5.17 15.12 -27.28
C GLU A 867 5.08 16.46 -28.01
N GLU A 868 3.98 16.78 -28.68
CA GLU A 868 3.86 18.07 -29.37
C GLU A 868 4.19 19.26 -28.46
N ILE A 869 5.02 20.21 -28.95
CA ILE A 869 5.31 21.49 -28.30
C ILE A 869 4.58 22.57 -29.08
N LYS A 870 3.72 23.32 -28.41
CA LYS A 870 2.95 24.43 -28.99
C LYS A 870 3.76 25.73 -28.91
N PRO A 871 3.52 26.71 -29.81
CA PRO A 871 4.29 27.96 -29.82
C PRO A 871 4.21 28.82 -28.55
N TYR A 872 3.24 28.54 -27.66
CA TYR A 872 3.05 29.25 -26.39
C TYR A 872 3.58 28.47 -25.18
N ASP A 873 4.05 27.24 -25.37
CA ASP A 873 4.66 26.47 -24.29
C ASP A 873 6.03 27.07 -23.96
N VAL A 874 6.38 27.12 -22.67
CA VAL A 874 7.56 27.83 -22.18
C VAL A 874 8.60 26.83 -21.68
N SER A 875 9.84 27.02 -22.13
CA SER A 875 11.01 26.25 -21.71
C SER A 875 10.81 24.73 -21.82
N LEU A 876 10.24 24.27 -22.94
CA LEU A 876 10.15 22.86 -23.32
C LEU A 876 11.05 22.59 -24.53
N ALA A 877 11.89 21.56 -24.46
CA ALA A 877 12.67 21.11 -25.61
C ALA A 877 12.90 19.60 -25.59
N ARG A 878 13.28 19.06 -26.75
CA ARG A 878 13.71 17.66 -26.85
C ARG A 878 15.01 17.41 -26.10
N ASP A 879 15.88 18.43 -26.04
CA ASP A 879 17.23 18.29 -25.51
C ASP A 879 17.44 18.92 -24.13
N GLY A 880 16.37 19.01 -23.34
CA GLY A 880 16.44 19.56 -21.98
C GLY A 880 17.26 18.73 -20.97
N ARG A 881 17.58 19.37 -19.85
CA ARG A 881 18.26 18.81 -18.66
C ARG A 881 17.39 18.79 -17.41
N VAL A 882 16.22 19.43 -17.45
CA VAL A 882 15.22 19.35 -16.39
C VAL A 882 14.18 18.30 -16.75
N MET A 883 13.88 17.40 -15.82
CA MET A 883 12.92 16.31 -15.98
C MET A 883 11.71 16.61 -15.11
N GLU A 884 10.56 16.89 -15.73
CA GLU A 884 9.33 17.19 -14.98
C GLU A 884 8.14 16.36 -15.44
N VAL A 885 7.44 15.80 -14.46
CA VAL A 885 6.16 15.11 -14.59
C VAL A 885 5.50 15.12 -13.23
N LEU A 886 4.17 15.27 -13.14
CA LEU A 886 3.44 15.26 -11.88
C LEU A 886 3.40 13.85 -11.24
N SER A 887 4.56 13.37 -10.80
CA SER A 887 4.77 12.09 -10.14
C SER A 887 6.16 12.06 -9.47
N GLU A 888 6.16 12.06 -8.15
CA GLU A 888 7.35 11.92 -7.30
C GLU A 888 8.03 10.56 -7.56
N HIS A 889 7.22 9.51 -7.75
CA HIS A 889 7.72 8.18 -8.10
C HIS A 889 8.57 8.18 -9.38
N LEU A 890 8.14 8.91 -10.42
CA LEU A 890 8.89 8.99 -11.66
C LEU A 890 10.15 9.83 -11.49
N CYS A 891 10.04 10.99 -10.85
CA CYS A 891 11.17 11.87 -10.61
C CYS A 891 12.29 11.19 -9.81
N GLN A 892 11.94 10.56 -8.68
CA GLN A 892 12.91 9.82 -7.88
C GLN A 892 13.42 8.58 -8.62
N GLY A 893 12.54 7.77 -9.23
CA GLY A 893 12.98 6.54 -9.90
C GLY A 893 13.91 6.80 -11.08
N TRP A 894 13.68 7.88 -11.84
CA TRP A 894 14.60 8.29 -12.90
C TRP A 894 15.94 8.72 -12.31
N LEU A 895 15.94 9.52 -11.24
CA LEU A 895 17.16 9.94 -10.58
C LEU A 895 17.93 8.74 -10.01
N GLU A 896 17.28 7.78 -9.34
CA GLU A 896 17.95 6.57 -8.84
C GLU A 896 18.62 5.78 -9.97
N GLY A 897 17.92 5.54 -11.08
CA GLY A 897 18.51 4.88 -12.26
C GLY A 897 19.70 5.66 -12.84
N TYR A 898 19.62 7.00 -12.84
CA TYR A 898 20.67 7.91 -13.33
C TYR A 898 21.93 7.89 -12.46
N LEU A 899 21.75 7.86 -11.13
CA LEU A 899 22.84 7.78 -10.16
C LEU A 899 23.52 6.40 -10.20
N LEU A 900 22.71 5.33 -10.26
CA LEU A 900 23.21 3.95 -10.26
C LEU A 900 24.01 3.59 -11.52
N THR A 901 23.84 4.35 -12.61
CA THR A 901 24.66 4.25 -13.83
C THR A 901 25.78 5.29 -13.90
N GLY A 902 26.07 6.01 -12.81
CA GLY A 902 27.30 6.78 -12.62
C GLY A 902 27.18 8.29 -12.78
N ARG A 903 25.98 8.89 -12.75
CA ARG A 903 25.81 10.34 -12.97
C ARG A 903 25.27 11.05 -11.72
N HIS A 904 24.92 12.33 -11.85
CA HIS A 904 24.55 13.20 -10.73
C HIS A 904 23.19 13.84 -10.92
N GLY A 905 22.51 14.19 -9.84
CA GLY A 905 21.29 14.98 -9.95
C GLY A 905 20.80 15.56 -8.63
N LEU A 906 19.76 16.37 -8.78
CA LEU A 906 19.01 17.00 -7.69
C LEU A 906 17.51 16.77 -7.92
N PHE A 907 16.80 16.36 -6.87
CA PHE A 907 15.34 16.25 -6.88
C PHE A 907 14.75 17.31 -5.96
N SER A 908 14.00 18.25 -6.52
CA SER A 908 13.25 19.25 -5.73
C SER A 908 11.78 18.85 -5.60
N CYS A 909 11.21 18.97 -4.41
CA CYS A 909 9.81 18.64 -4.16
C CYS A 909 9.23 19.51 -3.04
N TYR A 910 7.91 19.74 -3.07
CA TYR A 910 7.16 20.24 -1.94
C TYR A 910 7.31 19.29 -0.75
N GLU A 911 7.58 19.86 0.43
CA GLU A 911 7.91 19.07 1.61
C GLU A 911 6.86 18.00 1.96
N ALA A 912 5.57 18.35 1.99
CA ALA A 912 4.53 17.39 2.39
C ALA A 912 4.31 16.25 1.39
N PHE A 913 4.65 16.45 0.11
CA PHE A 913 4.39 15.45 -0.94
C PHE A 913 5.53 14.47 -1.13
N ILE A 914 6.70 14.76 -0.55
CA ILE A 914 7.80 13.80 -0.56
C ILE A 914 7.40 12.46 0.07
N HIS A 915 6.41 12.45 0.98
CA HIS A 915 5.88 11.24 1.59
C HIS A 915 5.33 10.21 0.59
N ILE A 916 4.98 10.65 -0.63
CA ILE A 916 4.53 9.76 -1.71
C ILE A 916 5.62 8.72 -2.05
N ILE A 917 6.90 9.03 -1.83
CA ILE A 917 8.04 8.17 -2.15
C ILE A 917 8.78 7.62 -0.92
N ASP A 918 8.19 7.69 0.27
CA ASP A 918 8.78 7.20 1.53
C ASP A 918 9.38 5.79 1.40
N SER A 919 8.67 4.91 0.70
CA SER A 919 9.11 3.54 0.51
C SER A 919 10.26 3.42 -0.51
N MET A 920 10.28 4.22 -1.58
CA MET A 920 11.41 4.27 -2.52
C MET A 920 12.68 4.75 -1.81
N PHE A 921 12.58 5.81 -1.01
CA PHE A 921 13.67 6.27 -0.15
C PHE A 921 14.21 5.13 0.74
N ASN A 922 13.31 4.35 1.35
CA ASN A 922 13.70 3.20 2.17
C ASN A 922 14.47 2.14 1.36
N GLN A 923 14.07 1.86 0.12
CA GLN A 923 14.75 0.87 -0.73
C GLN A 923 16.12 1.36 -1.17
N HIS A 924 16.24 2.63 -1.59
CA HIS A 924 17.54 3.20 -1.96
C HIS A 924 18.52 3.24 -0.77
N ALA A 925 18.02 3.59 0.43
CA ALA A 925 18.83 3.56 1.65
C ALA A 925 19.35 2.15 1.97
N LYS A 926 18.52 1.11 1.79
CA LYS A 926 18.94 -0.30 1.96
C LYS A 926 19.96 -0.71 0.90
N TRP A 927 19.75 -0.31 -0.35
CA TRP A 927 20.68 -0.55 -1.46
C TRP A 927 22.07 0.01 -1.16
N LEU A 928 22.16 1.29 -0.75
CA LEU A 928 23.43 1.93 -0.41
C LEU A 928 24.09 1.30 0.81
N LYS A 929 23.32 0.97 1.86
CA LYS A 929 23.83 0.30 3.07
C LYS A 929 24.57 -1.00 2.72
N VAL A 930 23.96 -1.83 1.86
CA VAL A 930 24.56 -3.12 1.47
C VAL A 930 25.69 -2.90 0.48
N SER A 931 25.54 -1.99 -0.49
CA SER A 931 26.58 -1.70 -1.50
C SER A 931 27.91 -1.29 -0.86
N ARG A 932 27.89 -0.51 0.22
CA ARG A 932 29.09 -0.09 0.96
C ARG A 932 29.85 -1.24 1.62
N GLU A 933 29.18 -2.37 1.88
CA GLU A 933 29.80 -3.58 2.44
C GLU A 933 30.47 -4.45 1.34
N LEU A 934 30.32 -4.08 0.06
CA LEU A 934 30.81 -4.83 -1.10
C LEU A 934 31.98 -4.08 -1.79
N PRO A 935 33.26 -4.48 -1.58
CA PRO A 935 34.42 -3.73 -2.09
C PRO A 935 34.50 -3.59 -3.62
N TRP A 936 33.85 -4.52 -4.34
CA TRP A 936 33.82 -4.55 -5.80
C TRP A 936 32.78 -3.59 -6.40
N ARG A 937 31.71 -3.26 -5.65
CA ARG A 937 30.70 -2.29 -6.06
C ARG A 937 31.23 -0.90 -5.74
N LYS A 938 31.43 -0.07 -6.76
CA LYS A 938 32.05 1.25 -6.61
C LYS A 938 31.02 2.30 -6.20
N PRO A 939 31.42 3.29 -5.40
CA PRO A 939 30.50 4.32 -4.92
C PRO A 939 29.82 5.09 -6.04
N VAL A 940 28.52 5.34 -5.88
CA VAL A 940 27.72 6.17 -6.79
C VAL A 940 27.51 7.55 -6.20
N SER A 941 27.14 8.52 -7.02
CA SER A 941 26.79 9.85 -6.53
C SER A 941 25.59 9.81 -5.60
N SER A 942 25.55 10.71 -4.63
CA SER A 942 24.47 10.75 -3.64
C SER A 942 23.13 11.13 -4.25
N LEU A 943 22.06 10.63 -3.64
CA LEU A 943 20.69 11.08 -3.88
C LEU A 943 20.45 12.38 -3.09
N ASN A 944 20.20 13.49 -3.79
CA ASN A 944 20.06 14.81 -3.18
C ASN A 944 18.62 15.31 -3.32
N TYR A 945 17.96 15.53 -2.18
CA TYR A 945 16.65 16.17 -2.08
C TYR A 945 16.80 17.64 -1.70
N LEU A 946 16.05 18.50 -2.40
CA LEU A 946 15.71 19.84 -1.95
C LEU A 946 14.22 19.86 -1.60
N LEU A 947 13.91 19.81 -0.30
CA LEU A 947 12.56 20.00 0.19
C LEU A 947 12.34 21.49 0.42
N THR A 948 11.40 22.05 -0.32
CA THR A 948 11.04 23.46 -0.20
C THR A 948 9.53 23.60 -0.28
N SER A 949 9.00 24.83 -0.34
CA SER A 949 7.57 25.07 -0.12
C SER A 949 7.13 24.37 1.17
N HIS A 950 7.91 24.55 2.23
CA HIS A 950 7.81 23.74 3.43
C HIS A 950 6.63 24.17 4.31
N VAL A 951 6.37 23.39 5.36
CA VAL A 951 5.22 23.51 6.27
C VAL A 951 4.86 24.94 6.70
N TRP A 952 5.86 25.78 6.99
CA TRP A 952 5.63 27.15 7.48
C TRP A 952 5.13 28.15 6.43
N ARG A 953 5.25 27.85 5.13
CA ARG A 953 5.04 28.81 4.02
C ARG A 953 4.26 28.22 2.84
N GLN A 954 3.18 27.51 3.17
CA GLN A 954 2.19 26.99 2.20
C GLN A 954 1.00 27.95 2.01
N ASP A 955 1.34 29.21 1.71
CA ASP A 955 0.46 30.38 1.72
C ASP A 955 -0.84 30.21 0.89
N HIS A 956 -0.82 29.42 -0.19
CA HIS A 956 -1.97 29.22 -1.08
C HIS A 956 -2.72 27.90 -0.87
N ASN A 957 -2.14 26.96 -0.13
CA ASN A 957 -2.55 25.55 -0.14
C ASN A 957 -3.12 25.07 1.20
N GLY A 958 -2.56 25.54 2.31
CA GLY A 958 -3.01 25.19 3.66
C GLY A 958 -2.68 23.76 4.08
N PHE A 959 -3.53 23.18 4.93
CA PHE A 959 -3.19 22.05 5.81
C PHE A 959 -2.75 20.76 5.11
N SER A 960 -3.27 20.44 3.92
CA SER A 960 -2.83 19.23 3.19
C SER A 960 -1.39 19.28 2.68
N HIS A 961 -0.75 20.45 2.71
CA HIS A 961 0.63 20.65 2.30
C HIS A 961 1.55 20.88 3.50
N GLN A 962 1.09 20.57 4.71
CA GLN A 962 1.76 20.86 5.96
C GLN A 962 2.13 19.56 6.68
N ASP A 963 3.22 18.92 6.23
CA ASP A 963 3.78 17.71 6.87
C ASP A 963 5.31 17.69 6.70
N PRO A 964 6.10 18.02 7.75
CA PRO A 964 7.56 17.96 7.73
C PRO A 964 8.11 16.59 8.18
N GLY A 965 7.27 15.56 8.28
CA GLY A 965 7.57 14.25 8.87
C GLY A 965 8.57 13.38 8.12
N PHE A 966 8.94 13.77 6.90
CA PHE A 966 9.93 13.02 6.12
C PHE A 966 11.28 12.98 6.83
N ILE A 967 11.64 14.06 7.52
CA ILE A 967 12.85 14.15 8.33
C ILE A 967 12.88 13.05 9.41
N ASP A 968 11.75 12.75 10.05
CA ASP A 968 11.62 11.68 11.04
C ASP A 968 11.88 10.29 10.43
N LEU A 969 11.34 10.05 9.23
CA LEU A 969 11.57 8.82 8.46
C LEU A 969 13.04 8.66 8.06
N VAL A 970 13.67 9.75 7.63
CA VAL A 970 15.07 9.78 7.19
C VAL A 970 15.98 9.47 8.36
N ALA A 971 15.76 10.12 9.51
CA ALA A 971 16.56 9.92 10.73
C ALA A 971 16.49 8.49 11.32
N ASN A 972 15.55 7.63 10.85
CA ASN A 972 15.49 6.21 11.23
C ASN A 972 16.54 5.32 10.52
N LYS A 973 17.22 5.84 9.50
CA LYS A 973 18.17 5.06 8.68
C LYS A 973 19.55 4.98 9.32
N LYS A 974 20.39 4.11 8.75
CA LYS A 974 21.75 3.91 9.23
C LYS A 974 22.51 5.24 9.20
N ALA A 975 23.16 5.55 10.31
CA ALA A 975 23.82 6.82 10.58
C ALA A 975 24.83 7.28 9.50
N ASP A 976 25.46 6.39 8.75
CA ASP A 976 26.42 6.78 7.71
C ASP A 976 25.80 6.90 6.31
N THR A 977 24.52 6.55 6.14
CA THR A 977 23.82 6.56 4.84
C THR A 977 23.05 7.86 4.58
N VAL A 978 22.52 8.52 5.61
CA VAL A 978 21.59 9.65 5.45
C VAL A 978 22.09 10.93 6.11
N ARG A 979 21.76 12.09 5.56
CA ARG A 979 22.05 13.42 6.12
C ARG A 979 20.85 14.34 6.01
N ILE A 980 20.69 15.22 6.99
CA ILE A 980 19.56 16.16 7.09
C ILE A 980 20.13 17.53 7.40
N TYR A 981 19.89 18.48 6.49
CA TYR A 981 20.41 19.84 6.57
C TYR A 981 19.27 20.86 6.57
N LEU A 982 19.31 21.82 7.49
CA LEU A 982 18.33 22.89 7.63
C LEU A 982 19.01 24.27 7.58
N PRO A 983 19.48 24.72 6.40
CA PRO A 983 20.12 26.03 6.26
C PRO A 983 19.16 27.18 6.63
N PRO A 984 19.58 28.15 7.46
CA PRO A 984 18.73 29.26 7.86
C PRO A 984 18.72 30.45 6.88
N ASP A 985 19.57 30.43 5.85
CA ASP A 985 19.67 31.47 4.81
C ASP A 985 20.33 30.97 3.51
N ALA A 986 20.43 31.87 2.51
CA ALA A 986 20.89 31.53 1.17
C ALA A 986 22.37 31.13 1.12
N ASN A 987 23.24 31.78 1.90
CA ASN A 987 24.67 31.47 1.92
C ASN A 987 24.92 30.09 2.54
N THR A 988 24.18 29.74 3.58
CA THR A 988 24.22 28.40 4.18
C THR A 988 23.69 27.34 3.21
N LEU A 989 22.60 27.65 2.48
CA LEU A 989 22.04 26.77 1.45
C LEU A 989 23.04 26.52 0.31
N LEU A 990 23.69 27.57 -0.21
CA LEU A 990 24.71 27.45 -1.27
C LEU A 990 25.83 26.49 -0.89
N TRP A 991 26.42 26.66 0.29
CA TRP A 991 27.46 25.74 0.78
C TRP A 991 26.94 24.32 0.94
N THR A 992 25.75 24.17 1.53
CA THR A 992 25.15 22.84 1.79
C THR A 992 24.88 22.09 0.49
N SER A 993 24.32 22.78 -0.52
CA SER A 993 24.07 22.20 -1.83
C SER A 993 25.37 21.85 -2.57
N ASP A 994 26.39 22.73 -2.57
CA ASP A 994 27.71 22.42 -3.14
C ASP A 994 28.35 21.19 -2.48
N HIS A 995 28.32 21.14 -1.15
CA HIS A 995 28.81 20.00 -0.39
C HIS A 995 28.08 18.70 -0.79
N CYS A 996 26.75 18.71 -0.79
CA CYS A 996 25.93 17.52 -1.04
C CYS A 996 26.14 16.97 -2.46
N LEU A 997 26.20 17.84 -3.46
CA LEU A 997 26.45 17.46 -4.86
C LEU A 997 27.80 16.76 -5.08
N LYS A 998 28.78 16.99 -4.20
CA LYS A 998 30.11 16.36 -4.24
C LYS A 998 30.19 15.04 -3.46
N THR A 999 29.18 14.68 -2.68
CA THR A 999 29.17 13.44 -1.89
C THR A 999 28.86 12.19 -2.73
N TYR A 1000 29.11 11.01 -2.16
CA TYR A 1000 28.82 9.71 -2.76
C TYR A 1000 28.29 8.73 -1.70
N ASP A 1001 27.52 7.74 -2.15
CA ASP A 1001 26.85 6.72 -1.32
C ASP A 1001 26.09 7.28 -0.11
N ARG A 1002 25.42 8.43 -0.29
CA ARG A 1002 24.54 9.04 0.71
C ARG A 1002 23.18 9.40 0.12
N ILE A 1003 22.25 9.64 1.03
CA ILE A 1003 21.02 10.36 0.77
C ILE A 1003 21.05 11.65 1.57
N ASN A 1004 21.04 12.80 0.90
CA ASN A 1004 21.07 14.11 1.53
C ASN A 1004 19.69 14.76 1.41
N VAL A 1005 19.12 15.18 2.53
CA VAL A 1005 17.87 15.94 2.60
C VAL A 1005 18.18 17.36 3.02
N ILE A 1006 17.95 18.31 2.13
CA ILE A 1006 18.14 19.74 2.38
C ILE A 1006 16.75 20.37 2.46
N VAL A 1007 16.40 20.98 3.59
CA VAL A 1007 15.13 21.70 3.78
C VAL A 1007 15.39 23.20 3.76
N ALA A 1008 14.77 23.92 2.82
CA ALA A 1008 15.02 25.35 2.67
C ALA A 1008 13.78 26.15 2.21
N GLY A 1009 13.64 27.35 2.74
CA GLY A 1009 12.62 28.32 2.35
C GLY A 1009 12.80 28.87 0.93
N LYS A 1010 11.67 29.06 0.23
CA LYS A 1010 11.64 29.72 -1.09
C LYS A 1010 11.08 31.14 -1.04
N GLN A 1011 10.47 31.50 0.08
CA GLN A 1011 9.93 32.83 0.33
C GLN A 1011 11.04 33.88 0.39
N PRO A 1012 10.71 35.18 0.25
CA PRO A 1012 11.60 36.23 0.69
C PRO A 1012 11.85 36.12 2.20
N GLU A 1013 13.11 36.00 2.60
CA GLU A 1013 13.53 35.82 4.00
C GLU A 1013 14.80 36.60 4.33
N LEU A 1014 14.95 36.91 5.62
CA LEU A 1014 16.09 37.64 6.15
C LEU A 1014 17.38 36.80 6.07
N GLN A 1015 18.50 37.46 5.78
CA GLN A 1015 19.81 36.83 5.62
C GLN A 1015 20.71 37.13 6.83
N TRP A 1016 21.48 36.14 7.29
CA TRP A 1016 22.15 36.19 8.60
C TRP A 1016 23.67 36.17 8.50
N LEU A 1017 24.20 35.26 7.70
CA LEU A 1017 25.63 34.97 7.64
C LEU A 1017 26.23 35.49 6.33
N SER A 1018 27.41 36.10 6.41
CA SER A 1018 28.27 36.25 5.24
C SER A 1018 28.74 34.86 4.75
N MET A 1019 29.23 34.75 3.52
CA MET A 1019 29.70 33.45 2.99
C MET A 1019 30.80 32.83 3.87
N ASP A 1020 31.78 33.62 4.33
CA ASP A 1020 32.84 33.14 5.23
C ASP A 1020 32.29 32.57 6.56
N GLU A 1021 31.20 33.14 7.07
CA GLU A 1021 30.55 32.68 8.29
C GLU A 1021 29.70 31.44 8.02
N ALA A 1022 28.98 31.40 6.91
CA ALA A 1022 28.21 30.24 6.47
C ALA A 1022 29.12 29.02 6.27
N VAL A 1023 30.28 29.17 5.62
CA VAL A 1023 31.28 28.09 5.47
C VAL A 1023 31.69 27.53 6.83
N LYS A 1024 32.14 28.39 7.76
CA LYS A 1024 32.55 27.95 9.10
C LYS A 1024 31.41 27.28 9.87
N HIS A 1025 30.20 27.82 9.73
CA HIS A 1025 29.02 27.32 10.42
C HIS A 1025 28.62 25.94 9.92
N CYS A 1026 28.55 25.76 8.60
CA CYS A 1026 28.22 24.49 7.98
C CYS A 1026 29.28 23.42 8.24
N GLU A 1027 30.57 23.77 8.20
CA GLU A 1027 31.67 22.84 8.54
C GLU A 1027 31.57 22.35 9.99
N ALA A 1028 31.14 23.21 10.91
CA ALA A 1028 30.87 22.83 12.29
C ALA A 1028 29.55 22.06 12.45
N GLY A 1029 28.59 22.25 11.54
CA GLY A 1029 27.24 21.70 11.56
C GLY A 1029 26.31 22.35 12.58
N ILE A 1030 26.86 22.78 13.73
CA ILE A 1030 26.18 23.47 14.83
C ILE A 1030 27.13 24.52 15.40
N SER A 1031 26.65 25.74 15.69
CA SER A 1031 27.50 26.78 16.28
C SER A 1031 26.73 27.74 17.18
N ILE A 1032 27.46 28.36 18.10
CA ILE A 1032 26.99 29.53 18.86
C ILE A 1032 27.03 30.74 17.93
N TRP A 1033 25.96 31.53 17.92
CA TRP A 1033 25.92 32.83 17.24
C TRP A 1033 26.15 33.93 18.27
N ASP A 1034 27.43 34.23 18.54
CA ASP A 1034 27.84 35.19 19.58
C ASP A 1034 27.22 36.58 19.38
N TRP A 1035 27.01 36.99 18.13
CA TRP A 1035 26.40 38.28 17.78
C TRP A 1035 24.89 38.35 18.09
N ALA A 1036 24.23 37.21 18.21
CA ALA A 1036 22.79 37.11 18.48
C ALA A 1036 22.52 37.08 19.99
N GLY A 1037 23.39 36.44 20.76
CA GLY A 1037 23.33 36.39 22.23
C GLY A 1037 23.81 37.68 22.91
N ASN A 1038 23.79 37.66 24.24
CA ASN A 1038 24.36 38.71 25.10
C ASN A 1038 25.14 38.14 26.30
N GLU A 1039 25.51 36.86 26.26
CA GLU A 1039 26.37 36.24 27.27
C GLU A 1039 27.77 36.89 27.29
N GLN A 1040 28.30 37.15 28.49
CA GLN A 1040 29.56 37.85 28.67
C GLN A 1040 30.70 36.91 29.09
N GLY A 1041 31.75 36.85 28.27
CA GLY A 1041 33.04 36.22 28.62
C GLY A 1041 32.91 34.71 28.90
N ALA A 1042 33.47 34.25 30.02
CA ALA A 1042 33.47 32.84 30.43
C ALA A 1042 32.32 32.46 31.38
N GLY A 1043 31.32 33.35 31.55
CA GLY A 1043 30.11 33.05 32.33
C GLY A 1043 29.16 32.13 31.57
N GLU A 1044 28.47 31.24 32.28
CA GLU A 1044 27.39 30.44 31.67
C GLU A 1044 26.14 31.30 31.43
N PRO A 1045 25.39 31.09 30.34
CA PRO A 1045 24.14 31.79 30.08
C PRO A 1045 23.07 31.35 31.08
N ASP A 1046 22.04 32.19 31.28
CA ASP A 1046 20.85 31.80 32.02
C ASP A 1046 19.97 30.83 31.21
N VAL A 1047 20.01 30.95 29.88
CA VAL A 1047 19.23 30.14 28.92
C VAL A 1047 19.96 30.02 27.58
N VAL A 1048 19.77 28.87 26.91
CA VAL A 1048 20.15 28.67 25.51
C VAL A 1048 18.91 28.73 24.63
N MET A 1049 18.93 29.62 23.63
CA MET A 1049 17.94 29.71 22.56
C MET A 1049 18.49 28.99 21.32
N ALA A 1050 18.01 27.79 21.06
CA ALA A 1050 18.45 26.96 19.95
C ALA A 1050 17.46 26.99 18.78
N CYS A 1051 17.95 26.93 17.54
CA CYS A 1051 17.09 26.87 16.36
C CYS A 1051 17.66 26.01 15.22
N ALA A 1052 16.76 25.40 14.42
CA ALA A 1052 17.11 24.68 13.20
C ALA A 1052 16.02 24.88 12.13
N GLY A 1053 16.40 25.39 10.96
CA GLY A 1053 15.49 25.83 9.89
C GLY A 1053 15.36 27.35 9.79
N ASP A 1054 14.99 27.85 8.61
CA ASP A 1054 14.90 29.27 8.28
C ASP A 1054 13.84 30.01 9.11
N VAL A 1055 12.57 29.57 9.09
CA VAL A 1055 11.50 30.17 9.92
C VAL A 1055 11.77 30.03 11.43
N PRO A 1056 12.13 28.85 11.97
CA PRO A 1056 12.51 28.72 13.39
C PRO A 1056 13.66 29.65 13.81
N THR A 1057 14.64 29.88 12.93
CA THR A 1057 15.75 30.81 13.20
C THR A 1057 15.27 32.25 13.30
N MET A 1058 14.41 32.68 12.38
CA MET A 1058 13.85 34.03 12.37
C MET A 1058 13.03 34.32 13.63
N GLU A 1059 12.14 33.41 14.03
CA GLU A 1059 11.32 33.56 15.24
C GLU A 1059 12.16 33.50 16.53
N THR A 1060 13.21 32.67 16.56
CA THR A 1060 14.13 32.61 17.71
C THR A 1060 14.87 33.93 17.89
N LEU A 1061 15.39 34.51 16.81
CA LEU A 1061 16.08 35.81 16.90
C LEU A 1061 15.12 36.92 17.31
N ALA A 1062 13.89 36.94 16.78
CA ALA A 1062 12.90 37.91 17.21
C ALA A 1062 12.50 37.74 18.69
N ALA A 1063 12.43 36.50 19.21
CA ALA A 1063 12.21 36.23 20.63
C ALA A 1063 13.36 36.76 21.50
N VAL A 1064 14.61 36.55 21.06
CA VAL A 1064 15.81 37.06 21.73
C VAL A 1064 15.80 38.58 21.80
N ASP A 1065 15.42 39.26 20.70
CA ASP A 1065 15.26 40.71 20.68
C ASP A 1065 14.21 41.17 21.71
N LEU A 1066 13.02 40.56 21.72
CA LEU A 1066 11.97 40.86 22.70
C LEU A 1066 12.44 40.67 24.14
N LEU A 1067 13.16 39.58 24.44
CA LEU A 1067 13.70 39.30 25.76
C LEU A 1067 14.76 40.34 26.17
N ARG A 1068 15.70 40.68 25.29
CA ARG A 1068 16.74 41.68 25.58
C ARG A 1068 16.17 43.08 25.83
N GLN A 1069 15.06 43.42 25.18
CA GLN A 1069 14.38 44.71 25.38
C GLN A 1069 13.61 44.79 26.70
N ASN A 1070 12.99 43.69 27.12
CA ASN A 1070 12.10 43.67 28.29
C ASN A 1070 12.77 43.15 29.56
N ILE A 1071 13.87 42.39 29.45
CA ILE A 1071 14.63 41.77 30.53
C ILE A 1071 16.14 41.89 30.21
N PRO A 1072 16.72 43.10 30.22
CA PRO A 1072 18.09 43.35 29.77
C PRO A 1072 19.17 42.64 30.61
N GLU A 1073 18.85 42.21 31.83
CA GLU A 1073 19.71 41.44 32.72
C GLU A 1073 19.79 39.95 32.39
N LEU A 1074 18.88 39.42 31.55
CA LEU A 1074 18.88 38.01 31.17
C LEU A 1074 20.05 37.70 30.24
N SER A 1075 20.92 36.77 30.62
CA SER A 1075 22.04 36.31 29.81
C SER A 1075 21.62 35.16 28.89
N ILE A 1076 21.67 35.39 27.58
CA ILE A 1076 21.16 34.49 26.54
C ILE A 1076 22.29 34.07 25.61
N ARG A 1077 22.39 32.75 25.37
CA ARG A 1077 23.18 32.17 24.28
C ARG A 1077 22.26 31.77 23.13
N VAL A 1078 22.68 32.02 21.89
CA VAL A 1078 21.96 31.54 20.69
C VAL A 1078 22.77 30.45 20.01
N VAL A 1079 22.15 29.31 19.71
CA VAL A 1079 22.76 28.18 18.99
C VAL A 1079 21.95 27.89 17.72
N ASN A 1080 22.60 27.86 16.57
CA ASN A 1080 21.97 27.44 15.31
C ASN A 1080 22.48 26.05 14.90
N VAL A 1081 21.58 25.24 14.32
CA VAL A 1081 21.83 23.86 13.89
C VAL A 1081 21.50 23.74 12.40
N VAL A 1082 22.51 23.40 11.60
CA VAL A 1082 22.37 23.10 10.16
C VAL A 1082 22.37 21.59 9.94
N ASP A 1083 23.38 20.85 10.42
CA ASP A 1083 23.41 19.37 10.36
C ASP A 1083 22.66 18.80 11.58
N LEU A 1084 21.42 18.38 11.36
CA LEU A 1084 20.56 17.88 12.42
C LEU A 1084 21.13 16.61 13.07
N MET A 1085 21.85 15.79 12.30
CA MET A 1085 22.38 14.52 12.77
C MET A 1085 23.60 14.69 13.68
N ALA A 1086 24.22 15.88 13.71
CA ALA A 1086 25.30 16.22 14.63
C ALA A 1086 24.84 16.26 16.11
N LEU A 1087 23.53 16.41 16.37
CA LEU A 1087 22.96 16.36 17.72
C LEU A 1087 23.16 15.00 18.41
N GLN A 1088 23.22 13.90 17.64
CA GLN A 1088 23.48 12.55 18.18
C GLN A 1088 24.91 12.42 18.74
N SER A 1089 25.10 11.55 19.73
CA SER A 1089 26.44 11.28 20.25
C SER A 1089 27.37 10.72 19.17
N LYS A 1090 28.67 11.06 19.26
CA LYS A 1090 29.70 10.56 18.33
C LYS A 1090 29.81 9.04 18.30
N GLU A 1091 29.38 8.36 19.36
CA GLU A 1091 29.31 6.89 19.42
C GLU A 1091 28.16 6.30 18.58
N GLN A 1092 27.07 7.05 18.40
CA GLN A 1092 25.89 6.61 17.65
C GLN A 1092 25.92 7.06 16.19
N HIS A 1093 26.55 8.20 15.92
CA HIS A 1093 26.60 8.79 14.59
C HIS A 1093 28.03 9.22 14.25
N PRO A 1094 28.55 8.92 13.04
CA PRO A 1094 29.93 9.28 12.68
C PRO A 1094 30.18 10.79 12.66
N HIS A 1095 29.14 11.60 12.43
CA HIS A 1095 29.19 13.07 12.48
C HIS A 1095 28.65 13.63 13.81
N GLY A 1096 28.27 12.76 14.76
CA GLY A 1096 27.78 13.19 16.05
C GLY A 1096 28.83 13.97 16.83
N LEU A 1097 28.40 14.99 17.57
CA LEU A 1097 29.29 15.75 18.46
C LEU A 1097 29.73 14.88 19.65
N THR A 1098 30.96 15.10 20.14
CA THR A 1098 31.34 14.55 21.45
C THR A 1098 30.54 15.23 22.54
N ASP A 1099 30.38 14.58 23.69
CA ASP A 1099 29.58 15.14 24.78
C ASP A 1099 30.18 16.46 25.30
N GLU A 1100 31.50 16.61 25.31
CA GLU A 1100 32.13 17.88 25.73
C GLU A 1100 31.85 19.03 24.76
N VAL A 1101 31.75 18.74 23.45
CA VAL A 1101 31.37 19.77 22.47
C VAL A 1101 29.90 20.10 22.62
N PHE A 1102 29.03 19.09 22.80
CA PHE A 1102 27.60 19.29 23.01
C PHE A 1102 27.32 20.12 24.27
N ASP A 1103 27.94 19.79 25.40
CA ASP A 1103 27.76 20.49 26.66
C ASP A 1103 28.33 21.92 26.60
N ARG A 1104 29.37 22.17 25.79
CA ARG A 1104 29.83 23.55 25.53
C ARG A 1104 28.79 24.37 24.76
N LEU A 1105 28.02 23.76 23.87
CA LEU A 1105 27.00 24.45 23.09
C LEU A 1105 25.73 24.67 23.93
N PHE A 1106 25.21 23.59 24.53
CA PHE A 1106 23.89 23.54 25.15
C PHE A 1106 23.91 23.63 26.67
N THR A 1107 25.09 23.81 27.28
CA THR A 1107 25.35 23.78 28.74
C THR A 1107 25.03 22.41 29.36
N PRO A 1108 25.55 22.09 30.56
CA PRO A 1108 25.22 20.84 31.23
C PRO A 1108 23.88 20.87 31.99
N ASP A 1109 23.36 22.05 32.34
CA ASP A 1109 22.24 22.18 33.28
C ASP A 1109 21.26 23.35 33.05
N ARG A 1110 21.49 24.22 32.05
CA ARG A 1110 20.61 25.39 31.80
C ARG A 1110 19.43 25.03 30.90
N PRO A 1111 18.28 25.70 31.03
CA PRO A 1111 17.18 25.57 30.09
C PRO A 1111 17.63 25.79 28.64
N VAL A 1112 17.17 24.93 27.73
CA VAL A 1112 17.36 25.06 26.28
C VAL A 1112 15.99 25.16 25.63
N ILE A 1113 15.64 26.33 25.12
CA ILE A 1113 14.42 26.51 24.31
C ILE A 1113 14.81 26.29 22.85
N PHE A 1114 14.29 25.24 22.23
CA PHE A 1114 14.69 24.80 20.90
C PHE A 1114 13.54 25.00 19.91
N ALA A 1115 13.66 25.95 18.99
CA ALA A 1115 12.74 26.12 17.87
C ALA A 1115 13.17 25.22 16.69
N TYR A 1116 12.33 24.29 16.29
CA TYR A 1116 12.63 23.26 15.31
C TYR A 1116 11.63 23.28 14.15
N HIS A 1117 12.14 23.07 12.94
CA HIS A 1117 11.35 23.04 11.71
C HIS A 1117 10.28 21.94 11.70
N GLY A 1118 10.62 20.72 12.12
CA GLY A 1118 9.75 19.55 12.04
C GLY A 1118 9.03 19.23 13.35
N TYR A 1119 8.67 17.96 13.54
CA TYR A 1119 8.02 17.51 14.76
C TYR A 1119 8.95 17.54 15.98
N PRO A 1120 8.56 18.16 17.11
CA PRO A 1120 9.41 18.34 18.29
C PRO A 1120 10.06 17.05 18.85
N TYR A 1121 9.35 15.92 18.75
CA TYR A 1121 9.80 14.63 19.29
C TYR A 1121 11.14 14.15 18.71
N LEU A 1122 11.47 14.54 17.47
CA LEU A 1122 12.73 14.12 16.86
C LEU A 1122 13.93 14.67 17.63
N ILE A 1123 13.92 15.93 18.04
CA ILE A 1123 15.03 16.55 18.77
C ILE A 1123 15.29 15.80 20.09
N HIS A 1124 14.24 15.46 20.83
CA HIS A 1124 14.34 14.63 22.03
C HIS A 1124 14.95 13.25 21.72
N ARG A 1125 14.52 12.60 20.63
CA ARG A 1125 15.08 11.33 20.19
C ARG A 1125 16.57 11.44 19.85
N LEU A 1126 17.00 12.52 19.20
CA LEU A 1126 18.40 12.72 18.82
C LEU A 1126 19.30 13.06 20.02
N THR A 1127 18.73 13.66 21.06
CA THR A 1127 19.48 14.18 22.22
C THR A 1127 19.27 13.38 23.51
N TYR A 1128 18.51 12.28 23.50
CA TYR A 1128 18.11 11.54 24.71
C TYR A 1128 19.25 11.07 25.64
N ARG A 1129 20.49 10.96 25.14
CA ARG A 1129 21.69 10.60 25.91
C ARG A 1129 22.51 11.79 26.41
N ARG A 1130 22.19 13.00 25.98
CA ARG A 1130 22.98 14.19 26.28
C ARG A 1130 22.74 14.64 27.72
N THR A 1131 23.78 15.17 28.36
CA THR A 1131 23.79 15.55 29.78
C THR A 1131 22.57 16.41 30.16
N ASN A 1132 22.29 17.43 29.34
CA ASN A 1132 21.27 18.43 29.62
C ASN A 1132 19.88 18.12 29.01
N HIS A 1133 19.65 16.87 28.55
CA HIS A 1133 18.44 16.51 27.81
C HIS A 1133 17.12 16.88 28.53
N SER A 1134 17.07 16.75 29.87
CA SER A 1134 15.87 17.08 30.65
C SER A 1134 15.45 18.54 30.60
N ASN A 1135 16.38 19.44 30.25
CA ASN A 1135 16.15 20.87 30.14
C ASN A 1135 15.96 21.34 28.68
N ILE A 1136 15.94 20.41 27.72
CA ILE A 1136 15.61 20.74 26.33
C ILE A 1136 14.09 20.80 26.19
N HIS A 1137 13.58 21.92 25.71
CA HIS A 1137 12.16 22.20 25.50
C HIS A 1137 11.96 22.64 24.07
N VAL A 1138 11.31 21.78 23.29
CA VAL A 1138 11.29 21.92 21.83
C VAL A 1138 9.92 22.43 21.38
N ARG A 1139 9.92 23.49 20.58
CA ARG A 1139 8.78 23.97 19.81
C ARG A 1139 9.01 23.68 18.34
N GLY A 1140 7.96 23.26 17.63
CA GLY A 1140 8.02 22.84 16.25
C GLY A 1140 6.62 22.57 15.73
N PHE A 1141 6.49 21.89 14.60
CA PHE A 1141 5.18 21.62 14.03
C PHE A 1141 4.39 20.62 14.90
N ILE A 1142 3.14 20.96 15.23
CA ILE A 1142 2.27 20.18 16.12
C ILE A 1142 0.91 19.85 15.47
N GLU A 1143 0.88 19.66 14.14
CA GLU A 1143 -0.35 19.36 13.38
C GLU A 1143 -1.40 20.48 13.42
N GLU A 1144 -0.97 21.74 13.58
CA GLU A 1144 -1.87 22.89 13.54
C GLU A 1144 -1.55 23.77 12.33
N GLY A 1145 -2.57 24.09 11.53
CA GLY A 1145 -2.35 24.90 10.35
C GLY A 1145 -3.54 24.95 9.40
N THR A 1146 -3.53 25.94 8.53
CA THR A 1146 -4.51 26.14 7.47
C THR A 1146 -3.97 27.17 6.48
N THR A 1147 -4.78 27.61 5.52
CA THR A 1147 -4.49 28.82 4.75
C THR A 1147 -4.65 30.05 5.64
N THR A 1148 -3.54 30.57 6.14
CA THR A 1148 -3.46 31.76 7.01
C THR A 1148 -2.21 32.58 6.68
N THR A 1149 -1.95 33.66 7.43
CA THR A 1149 -0.77 34.51 7.24
C THR A 1149 0.51 33.82 7.76
N PRO A 1150 1.69 34.18 7.23
CA PRO A 1150 2.95 33.52 7.60
C PRO A 1150 3.25 33.47 9.11
N PHE A 1151 3.03 34.56 9.85
CA PHE A 1151 3.27 34.55 11.29
C PHE A 1151 2.18 33.77 12.04
N ASP A 1152 0.92 33.85 11.60
CA ASP A 1152 -0.16 33.07 12.22
C ASP A 1152 0.09 31.55 12.12
N MET A 1153 0.71 31.07 11.04
CA MET A 1153 1.18 29.67 10.96
C MET A 1153 2.12 29.29 12.09
N THR A 1154 3.03 30.19 12.50
CA THR A 1154 3.93 29.95 13.64
C THR A 1154 3.21 30.07 14.98
N VAL A 1155 2.21 30.96 15.08
CA VAL A 1155 1.38 31.14 16.28
C VAL A 1155 0.52 29.92 16.57
N LEU A 1156 -0.11 29.33 15.54
CA LEU A 1156 -0.92 28.12 15.66
C LEU A 1156 -0.11 26.94 16.21
N ASN A 1157 1.20 26.91 15.97
CA ASN A 1157 2.11 25.87 16.44
C ASN A 1157 2.90 26.27 17.70
N GLU A 1158 2.61 27.43 18.30
CA GLU A 1158 3.34 28.01 19.43
C GLU A 1158 4.87 28.10 19.18
N LEU A 1159 5.28 28.22 17.91
CA LEU A 1159 6.67 28.42 17.48
C LEU A 1159 7.03 29.91 17.39
N ASP A 1160 6.05 30.79 17.37
CA ASP A 1160 6.29 32.22 17.18
C ASP A 1160 7.08 32.87 18.33
N ARG A 1161 7.69 34.02 18.02
CA ARG A 1161 8.54 34.78 18.94
C ARG A 1161 7.93 35.08 20.31
N TYR A 1162 6.61 35.27 20.41
CA TYR A 1162 5.97 35.57 21.70
C TYR A 1162 5.87 34.31 22.56
N HIS A 1163 5.44 33.18 22.00
CA HIS A 1163 5.43 31.91 22.71
C HIS A 1163 6.84 31.48 23.12
N LEU A 1164 7.85 31.62 22.24
CA LEU A 1164 9.25 31.32 22.58
C LEU A 1164 9.78 32.21 23.72
N ALA A 1165 9.46 33.50 23.73
CA ALA A 1165 9.86 34.41 24.80
C ALA A 1165 9.15 34.08 26.12
N ILE A 1166 7.85 33.72 26.09
CA ILE A 1166 7.11 33.28 27.27
C ILE A 1166 7.73 31.99 27.83
N GLU A 1167 7.97 30.98 26.99
CA GLU A 1167 8.58 29.71 27.38
C GLU A 1167 9.93 29.95 28.08
N THR A 1168 10.74 30.86 27.54
CA THR A 1168 12.02 31.25 28.16
C THR A 1168 11.83 31.78 29.58
N ILE A 1169 10.91 32.74 29.76
CA ILE A 1169 10.64 33.35 31.06
C ILE A 1169 10.14 32.30 32.07
N GLU A 1170 9.32 31.36 31.63
CA GLU A 1170 8.74 30.34 32.49
C GLU A 1170 9.74 29.26 32.93
N ARG A 1171 10.77 28.98 32.12
CA ARG A 1171 11.74 27.90 32.37
C ARG A 1171 12.99 28.37 33.10
N VAL A 1172 13.37 29.65 32.97
CA VAL A 1172 14.51 30.20 33.71
C VAL A 1172 14.17 30.29 35.21
N PRO A 1173 14.94 29.63 36.10
CA PRO A 1173 14.61 29.57 37.52
C PRO A 1173 14.42 30.95 38.17
N GLY A 1174 13.24 31.18 38.75
CA GLY A 1174 12.89 32.41 39.47
C GLY A 1174 12.66 33.64 38.60
N LEU A 1175 12.59 33.49 37.26
CA LEU A 1175 12.30 34.59 36.34
C LEU A 1175 10.79 34.78 36.13
N LYS A 1176 10.01 33.69 36.15
CA LYS A 1176 8.55 33.71 35.97
C LYS A 1176 7.85 34.71 36.89
N GLU A 1177 8.22 34.75 38.18
CA GLU A 1177 7.62 35.68 39.14
C GLU A 1177 8.11 37.11 38.95
N LYS A 1178 9.37 37.30 38.54
CA LYS A 1178 9.99 38.63 38.37
C LYS A 1178 9.51 39.33 37.11
N ALA A 1179 9.22 38.57 36.05
CA ALA A 1179 8.83 39.07 34.73
C ALA A 1179 7.36 38.78 34.39
N ALA A 1180 6.48 38.61 35.39
CA ALA A 1180 5.06 38.33 35.18
C ALA A 1180 4.34 39.39 34.32
N ASP A 1181 4.73 40.67 34.45
CA ASP A 1181 4.20 41.76 33.63
C ASP A 1181 4.62 41.62 32.14
N VAL A 1182 5.80 41.07 31.87
CA VAL A 1182 6.31 40.81 30.51
C VAL A 1182 5.56 39.63 29.87
N ILE A 1183 5.29 38.56 30.62
CA ILE A 1183 4.43 37.45 30.14
C ILE A 1183 3.06 38.01 29.73
N LYS A 1184 2.45 38.84 30.58
CA LYS A 1184 1.14 39.45 30.29
C LYS A 1184 1.18 40.34 29.05
N LEU A 1185 2.27 41.08 28.84
CA LEU A 1185 2.49 41.88 27.63
C LEU A 1185 2.47 40.99 26.37
N PHE A 1186 3.24 39.90 26.36
CA PHE A 1186 3.33 38.99 25.21
C PHE A 1186 2.02 38.23 24.96
N GLN A 1187 1.31 37.79 26.01
CA GLN A 1187 -0.04 37.24 25.87
C GLN A 1187 -1.02 38.26 25.26
N GLY A 1188 -0.95 39.52 25.68
CA GLY A 1188 -1.72 40.60 25.08
C GLY A 1188 -1.41 40.81 23.60
N LYS A 1189 -0.15 40.62 23.18
CA LYS A 1189 0.27 40.66 21.76
C LYS A 1189 -0.28 39.50 20.94
N LEU A 1190 -0.34 38.30 21.50
CA LEU A 1190 -0.98 37.14 20.84
C LEU A 1190 -2.49 37.37 20.65
N GLU A 1191 -3.18 37.93 21.65
CA GLU A 1191 -4.59 38.32 21.51
C GLU A 1191 -4.80 39.44 20.48
N GLU A 1192 -3.89 40.41 20.43
CA GLU A 1192 -3.88 41.48 19.42
C GLU A 1192 -3.73 40.90 18.01
N HIS A 1193 -2.74 40.03 17.82
CA HIS A 1193 -2.49 39.30 16.57
C HIS A 1193 -3.73 38.52 16.12
N HIS A 1194 -4.32 37.71 17.00
CA HIS A 1194 -5.51 36.92 16.70
C HIS A 1194 -6.67 37.78 16.16
N ARG A 1195 -6.88 38.98 16.72
CA ARG A 1195 -7.89 39.93 16.22
C ARG A 1195 -7.45 40.56 14.90
N TYR A 1196 -6.19 40.96 14.79
CA TYR A 1196 -5.65 41.68 13.65
C TYR A 1196 -5.71 40.86 12.36
N VAL A 1197 -5.22 39.62 12.35
CA VAL A 1197 -5.21 38.78 11.14
C VAL A 1197 -6.62 38.47 10.62
N ARG A 1198 -7.59 38.28 11.53
CA ARG A 1198 -9.00 38.04 11.15
C ARG A 1198 -9.68 39.29 10.63
N GLN A 1199 -9.26 40.46 11.09
CA GLN A 1199 -9.82 41.75 10.67
C GLN A 1199 -9.20 42.24 9.35
N HIS A 1200 -7.90 42.04 9.16
CA HIS A 1200 -7.13 42.68 8.09
C HIS A 1200 -6.63 41.70 7.01
N GLY A 1201 -6.51 40.41 7.32
CA GLY A 1201 -5.96 39.41 6.39
C GLY A 1201 -4.45 39.52 6.17
N GLU A 1202 -3.73 40.27 7.02
CA GLU A 1202 -2.28 40.45 6.98
C GLU A 1202 -1.71 40.39 8.41
N ASP A 1203 -0.42 40.06 8.53
CA ASP A 1203 0.28 40.05 9.82
C ASP A 1203 0.49 41.47 10.36
N MET A 1204 0.57 41.60 11.69
CA MET A 1204 0.75 42.90 12.35
C MET A 1204 1.99 43.63 11.80
N PRO A 1205 1.96 44.96 11.61
CA PRO A 1205 3.07 45.71 11.01
C PRO A 1205 4.41 45.55 11.75
N GLU A 1206 4.37 45.38 13.07
CA GLU A 1206 5.56 45.13 13.90
C GLU A 1206 6.20 43.76 13.66
N ILE A 1207 5.43 42.79 13.14
CA ILE A 1207 5.94 41.48 12.72
C ILE A 1207 6.52 41.57 11.31
N SER A 1208 5.72 42.05 10.36
CA SER A 1208 6.09 42.14 8.94
C SER A 1208 7.27 43.06 8.67
N ASN A 1209 7.45 44.12 9.47
CA ASN A 1209 8.54 45.08 9.31
C ASN A 1209 9.71 44.82 10.27
N TRP A 1210 9.67 43.74 11.05
CA TRP A 1210 10.76 43.42 11.98
C TRP A 1210 12.06 43.19 11.22
N LYS A 1211 13.14 43.75 11.76
CA LYS A 1211 14.52 43.56 11.32
C LYS A 1211 15.37 43.40 12.54
N TRP A 1212 16.47 42.66 12.41
CA TRP A 1212 17.41 42.52 13.51
C TRP A 1212 17.95 43.90 13.93
N PRO A 1213 17.79 44.31 15.21
CA PRO A 1213 18.05 45.68 15.61
C PRO A 1213 19.45 45.89 16.20
N TYR A 1214 20.34 44.90 16.19
CA TYR A 1214 21.68 45.00 16.79
C TYR A 1214 22.79 44.98 15.73
N ASP A 1215 23.86 45.74 15.96
CA ASP A 1215 25.07 45.68 15.16
C ASP A 1215 25.94 44.46 15.51
N GLY A 1216 27.05 44.27 14.80
CA GLY A 1216 27.99 43.16 15.04
C GLY A 1216 28.67 43.18 16.42
N ASN A 1217 28.59 44.28 17.16
CA ASN A 1217 29.09 44.41 18.53
C ASN A 1217 27.98 44.22 19.59
N GLY A 1218 26.78 43.83 19.17
CA GLY A 1218 25.63 43.65 20.05
C GLY A 1218 24.99 44.96 20.53
N THR A 1219 25.37 46.11 19.96
CA THR A 1219 24.79 47.42 20.28
C THR A 1219 23.52 47.65 19.47
N ARG A 1220 22.44 48.12 20.10
CA ARG A 1220 21.18 48.39 19.41
C ARG A 1220 21.36 49.56 18.44
N LEU A 1221 21.02 49.35 17.18
CA LEU A 1221 20.96 50.34 16.12
C LEU A 1221 19.78 51.30 16.40
N ALA A 1222 20.01 52.59 16.16
CA ALA A 1222 19.05 53.67 16.43
C ALA A 1222 17.81 53.62 15.52
#